data_AF-A0A242L9Q1-F1
#
_entry.id   AF-A0A242L9Q1-F1
#
_cell.length_a   1.000
_cell.length_b   1.000
_cell.length_c   1.000
_cell.angle_alpha   90.00
_cell.angle_beta   90.00
_cell.angle_gamma   90.00
#
_symmetry.space_group_name_H-M   'P 1'
#
loop_
_entity.id
_entity.type
_entity.pdbx_description
1 polymer ?
#
loop_
_entity_poly.entity_id
_entity_poly.type
_entity_poly.pdbx_seq_one_letter_code
_entity_poly.pdbx_strand_id
1 'polypeptide(L)'
;MKGIKISYLLLICFVAASIYFCAGTFTINAEEASLHTNVNSATTNTSNINNAGLKDNELSKDSSKIVSQTIQQNKIDSVNYALADNGIGIFAKNIAKTMSDIQGYNGDIDAIKQMVLKDTGAKAYGLSGGSIVDVTDSIQLSDLNGLDKVNSNDLKEFHLTLTVPASISGTGAELNREIIIYVGNVAKVNNWSQLDTALMSGTVTIIDVQSSMTNTAPNTNIVNRTFADSRPNYLLLGNGYSLDFLGYAYRWGTNTSIVHKAIIDNVDMYGSHAYGPLTMWDRNAYGSSITYRNVNYTGSQVTAAFQATLYFEGKNNIKSQGTQYISYDGAVRSIPGNHSNQAGLEAHTAIFLPNSNTVIETTQGDGLILGSYYSDYDTVATIQPSLTLEENAVLTIRTLGSSGETNSWGTAGGNVPSVISVQRNGKIDVGENANLNVETAEGTTRVPVRLGYSRATSNWTTSINLGDGSNFNVNINGPISNTGSRGGFMLQQSSEINVGNNAVMSINAKQMTTGAPVISMGQNAKLDVSQKGSLVLNKNGGTGRMLDLSIGAQFNVHDQGVTKFTSTNEDTSTSSLIYGGSGSSFIIGEKGIFEVLIKDGSGVRNMLEFGSSAIFNFANAKKIDLDSRGNINVNLINMSNPGTFIADIQKVSAWSKVDSSQVMPTFQWTPMYGVTIQYNGTTTTNVSGNSITNIMEKNFIDNYRTENFSRVVYDYIPDVIVELDAPSDNKALVDGQKLIGTANKNSSLNFYLVTDESNSSSDVLLTPSTIDSPVEDDARKFNAVANDEGKFSFDLPNDVTLEAG
;
A
#
# COMPACT_ATOMS: atom_id res chain seq x y z
N MET A 1 50.83 32.48 -28.57
CA MET A 1 50.74 33.64 -27.67
C MET A 1 50.20 33.13 -26.34
N LYS A 2 51.09 32.94 -25.35
CA LYS A 2 51.08 33.62 -24.02
C LYS A 2 49.74 33.44 -23.28
N GLY A 3 49.57 32.62 -22.25
CA GLY A 3 50.50 32.14 -21.21
C GLY A 3 50.34 32.96 -19.93
N ILE A 4 50.14 32.28 -18.79
CA ILE A 4 50.34 32.61 -17.34
C ILE A 4 49.30 31.74 -16.56
N LYS A 5 49.53 30.70 -15.74
CA LYS A 5 50.59 30.16 -14.85
C LYS A 5 50.53 30.64 -13.38
N ILE A 6 50.42 29.64 -12.47
CA ILE A 6 50.95 29.53 -11.06
C ILE A 6 49.99 30.11 -9.98
N SER A 7 49.67 29.49 -8.82
CA SER A 7 50.47 28.59 -7.96
C SER A 7 49.65 27.70 -7.02
N TYR A 8 50.17 26.50 -6.76
CA TYR A 8 50.04 25.77 -5.49
C TYR A 8 50.94 26.41 -4.41
N LEU A 9 50.54 26.32 -3.14
CA LEU A 9 51.47 26.37 -2.00
C LEU A 9 51.14 25.25 -1.01
N LEU A 10 52.20 24.60 -0.57
CA LEU A 10 52.34 23.46 0.32
C LEU A 10 53.05 23.93 1.59
N LEU A 11 52.61 23.55 2.80
CA LEU A 11 53.43 23.42 4.03
C LEU A 11 52.57 22.75 5.14
N ILE A 12 52.76 21.47 5.48
CA ILE A 12 53.64 20.85 6.49
C ILE A 12 53.15 20.98 7.96
N CYS A 13 52.80 19.79 8.50
CA CYS A 13 52.99 19.19 9.84
C CYS A 13 52.85 20.00 11.13
N PHE A 14 52.12 19.42 12.11
CA PHE A 14 52.72 18.88 13.34
C PHE A 14 51.88 17.74 13.95
N VAL A 15 52.59 16.72 14.43
CA VAL A 15 52.14 15.62 15.28
C VAL A 15 52.08 16.11 16.73
N ALA A 16 51.08 15.69 17.49
CA ALA A 16 51.20 15.55 18.95
C ALA A 16 50.24 14.47 19.47
N ALA A 17 50.83 13.34 19.87
CA ALA A 17 50.23 12.38 20.77
C ALA A 17 50.07 13.00 22.15
N SER A 18 49.01 12.63 22.88
CA SER A 18 48.99 12.66 24.34
C SER A 18 48.02 11.60 24.86
N ILE A 19 48.64 10.55 25.38
CA ILE A 19 48.09 9.56 26.29
C ILE A 19 47.82 10.26 27.63
N TYR A 20 46.65 10.01 28.24
CA TYR A 20 46.54 10.01 29.70
C TYR A 20 45.65 8.85 30.14
N PHE A 21 46.31 7.86 30.75
CA PHE A 21 45.73 6.93 31.72
C PHE A 21 45.54 7.69 33.03
N CYS A 22 44.38 7.54 33.67
CA CYS A 22 44.32 7.47 35.12
C CYS A 22 43.13 6.60 35.55
N ALA A 23 43.49 5.50 36.20
CA ALA A 23 42.61 4.64 36.96
C ALA A 23 42.09 5.39 38.19
N GLY A 24 40.87 5.07 38.59
CA GLY A 24 40.28 5.48 39.86
C GLY A 24 39.25 4.45 40.28
N THR A 25 39.70 3.40 40.94
CA THR A 25 38.89 2.46 41.71
C THR A 25 38.21 3.18 42.87
N PHE A 26 36.92 2.92 43.09
CA PHE A 26 36.33 2.94 44.42
C PHE A 26 35.46 1.71 44.62
N THR A 27 35.89 0.89 45.56
CA THR A 27 35.14 -0.20 46.20
C THR A 27 35.01 0.22 47.65
N ILE A 28 33.81 0.33 48.20
CA ILE A 28 33.56 0.11 49.64
C ILE A 28 32.23 -0.65 49.78
N ASN A 29 32.31 -1.67 50.62
CA ASN A 29 31.37 -2.73 50.93
C ASN A 29 30.14 -2.31 51.75
N ALA A 30 29.22 -3.27 51.77
CA ALA A 30 28.05 -3.48 52.60
C ALA A 30 28.25 -3.38 54.12
N GLU A 31 27.16 -3.06 54.84
CA GLU A 31 26.54 -3.87 55.91
C GLU A 31 25.19 -3.20 56.27
N GLU A 32 24.06 -3.93 56.13
CA GLU A 32 23.26 -4.54 57.22
C GLU A 32 22.46 -3.53 58.06
N ALA A 33 21.22 -3.74 58.51
CA ALA A 33 20.24 -4.82 58.43
C ALA A 33 18.85 -4.21 58.74
N SER A 34 17.76 -4.79 58.23
CA SER A 34 16.67 -5.42 59.03
C SER A 34 15.37 -4.61 58.87
N LEU A 35 14.13 -5.12 58.96
CA LEU A 35 13.52 -6.45 58.91
C LEU A 35 11.99 -6.20 58.83
N HIS A 36 11.25 -7.14 58.21
CA HIS A 36 9.84 -7.56 58.45
C HIS A 36 8.95 -7.54 57.20
N THR A 37 8.84 -8.66 56.46
CA THR A 37 7.92 -9.81 56.64
C THR A 37 6.43 -9.42 56.58
N ASN A 38 5.73 -9.84 55.53
CA ASN A 38 4.81 -10.97 55.66
C ASN A 38 4.38 -11.56 54.33
N VAL A 39 4.40 -12.90 54.34
CA VAL A 39 3.93 -13.87 53.37
C VAL A 39 2.41 -13.99 53.50
N ASN A 40 1.68 -14.17 52.39
CA ASN A 40 0.76 -15.31 52.25
C ASN A 40 0.10 -15.38 50.86
N SER A 41 0.34 -16.53 50.26
CA SER A 41 -0.35 -17.20 49.17
C SER A 41 -1.82 -17.46 49.50
N ALA A 42 -2.70 -17.48 48.49
CA ALA A 42 -3.84 -18.41 48.45
C ALA A 42 -4.50 -18.46 47.06
N THR A 43 -4.37 -19.62 46.43
CA THR A 43 -5.35 -20.28 45.55
C THR A 43 -6.76 -20.30 46.15
N THR A 44 -7.81 -20.19 45.32
CA THR A 44 -9.11 -20.85 45.60
C THR A 44 -9.92 -21.17 44.35
N ASN A 45 -10.53 -22.35 44.44
CA ASN A 45 -11.42 -23.04 43.51
C ASN A 45 -12.84 -22.46 43.42
N THR A 46 -13.50 -22.92 42.36
CA THR A 46 -14.93 -23.04 42.05
C THR A 46 -15.94 -23.19 43.21
N SER A 47 -17.13 -22.57 43.05
CA SER A 47 -18.43 -23.14 43.45
C SER A 47 -19.62 -22.37 42.88
N ASN A 48 -20.60 -23.12 42.36
CA ASN A 48 -21.93 -22.71 41.85
C ASN A 48 -22.93 -22.34 42.97
N ILE A 49 -24.03 -21.64 42.60
CA ILE A 49 -25.48 -21.94 42.83
C ILE A 49 -26.38 -20.70 43.10
N ASN A 50 -27.22 -20.40 42.08
CA ASN A 50 -28.68 -20.14 42.02
C ASN A 50 -29.43 -18.91 42.62
N ASN A 51 -30.04 -18.17 41.67
CA ASN A 51 -31.47 -17.78 41.44
C ASN A 51 -32.32 -16.95 42.42
N ALA A 52 -32.87 -15.83 41.88
CA ALA A 52 -34.31 -15.49 41.65
C ALA A 52 -34.40 -13.97 41.34
N GLY A 53 -35.22 -13.38 40.45
CA GLY A 53 -36.32 -13.75 39.56
C GLY A 53 -36.95 -12.46 38.96
N LEU A 54 -37.90 -12.61 38.00
CA LEU A 54 -38.75 -11.62 37.26
C LEU A 54 -38.28 -11.38 35.79
N LYS A 55 -38.83 -12.04 34.74
CA LYS A 55 -40.15 -11.92 34.01
C LYS A 55 -40.32 -10.54 33.31
N ASP A 56 -40.57 -10.38 32.00
CA ASP A 56 -41.29 -11.17 30.98
C ASP A 56 -40.81 -10.89 29.51
N ASN A 57 -40.90 -11.96 28.69
CA ASN A 57 -41.26 -12.12 27.25
C ASN A 57 -40.85 -11.14 26.13
N GLU A 58 -40.07 -11.65 25.16
CA GLU A 58 -40.58 -11.94 23.79
C GLU A 58 -39.69 -12.97 23.06
N LEU A 59 -40.31 -13.99 22.45
CA LEU A 59 -39.69 -15.04 21.65
C LEU A 59 -39.47 -14.56 20.20
N SER A 60 -38.28 -14.81 19.62
CA SER A 60 -38.13 -15.68 18.43
C SER A 60 -36.68 -15.74 17.91
N LYS A 61 -36.32 -16.92 17.39
CA LYS A 61 -35.11 -17.28 16.61
C LYS A 61 -33.84 -17.63 17.40
N ASP A 62 -33.89 -18.80 18.02
CA ASP A 62 -32.71 -19.60 18.37
C ASP A 62 -32.66 -20.85 17.48
N SER A 63 -31.78 -20.83 16.48
CA SER A 63 -31.30 -22.03 15.78
C SER A 63 -29.91 -21.84 15.14
N SER A 64 -29.18 -20.77 15.49
CA SER A 64 -27.81 -20.51 14.98
C SER A 64 -26.70 -20.64 16.04
N LYS A 65 -27.01 -21.06 17.27
CA LYS A 65 -26.05 -21.01 18.40
C LYS A 65 -25.45 -22.34 18.87
N ILE A 66 -25.67 -23.47 18.18
CA ILE A 66 -25.14 -24.77 18.62
C ILE A 66 -23.85 -25.22 17.91
N VAL A 67 -23.28 -24.45 16.97
CA VAL A 67 -22.05 -24.87 16.23
C VAL A 67 -20.78 -24.07 16.57
N SER A 68 -20.80 -23.13 17.53
CA SER A 68 -19.64 -22.22 17.74
C SER A 68 -18.96 -22.27 19.11
N GLN A 69 -18.96 -23.41 19.81
CA GLN A 69 -18.14 -23.55 21.02
C GLN A 69 -17.38 -24.88 21.07
N THR A 70 -16.29 -24.98 20.29
CA THR A 70 -15.03 -25.63 20.72
C THR A 70 -13.88 -25.12 19.83
N ILE A 71 -13.38 -23.91 20.07
CA ILE A 71 -12.12 -23.45 19.47
C ILE A 71 -10.98 -24.00 20.35
N GLN A 72 -10.47 -25.17 19.98
CA GLN A 72 -9.10 -25.59 20.26
C GLN A 72 -8.30 -25.53 18.95
N GLN A 73 -7.44 -24.52 18.87
CA GLN A 73 -6.08 -24.52 18.34
C GLN A 73 -5.76 -25.32 17.06
N ASN A 74 -5.45 -24.57 15.99
CA ASN A 74 -4.46 -24.86 14.94
C ASN A 74 -4.49 -26.26 14.29
N LYS A 75 -5.51 -26.51 13.47
CA LYS A 75 -5.46 -27.49 12.39
C LYS A 75 -5.92 -26.83 11.10
N ILE A 76 -5.28 -27.11 9.97
CA ILE A 76 -5.95 -27.00 8.67
C ILE A 76 -7.14 -27.96 8.72
N ASP A 77 -8.31 -27.45 9.09
CA ASP A 77 -9.55 -28.07 8.66
C ASP A 77 -9.61 -27.80 7.16
N SER A 78 -9.24 -28.80 6.37
CA SER A 78 -9.28 -28.79 4.90
C SER A 78 -10.61 -28.27 4.35
N VAL A 79 -11.69 -28.34 5.13
CA VAL A 79 -13.03 -27.85 4.81
C VAL A 79 -13.12 -26.31 4.70
N ASN A 80 -12.28 -25.54 5.42
CA ASN A 80 -12.41 -24.07 5.49
C ASN A 80 -11.79 -23.30 4.31
N TYR A 81 -11.17 -23.99 3.35
CA TYR A 81 -10.49 -23.35 2.21
C TYR A 81 -11.25 -23.44 0.89
N ALA A 82 -12.44 -24.06 0.86
CA ALA A 82 -13.17 -24.27 -0.40
C ALA A 82 -14.65 -23.86 -0.39
N LEU A 83 -15.20 -23.52 0.77
CA LEU A 83 -16.55 -22.95 0.86
C LEU A 83 -16.43 -21.47 1.27
N ALA A 84 -17.34 -20.64 0.78
CA ALA A 84 -17.52 -19.31 1.31
C ALA A 84 -17.93 -19.40 2.80
N ASP A 85 -17.78 -18.31 3.55
CA ASP A 85 -18.06 -18.27 5.00
C ASP A 85 -19.50 -18.68 5.36
N ASN A 86 -20.41 -18.63 4.39
CA ASN A 86 -21.80 -19.07 4.49
C ASN A 86 -22.01 -20.57 4.18
N GLY A 87 -20.94 -21.34 3.98
CA GLY A 87 -20.97 -22.79 3.70
C GLY A 87 -21.33 -23.18 2.27
N ILE A 88 -21.39 -22.23 1.33
CA ILE A 88 -21.74 -22.44 -0.08
C ILE A 88 -20.47 -22.49 -0.93
N GLY A 89 -20.42 -23.38 -1.93
CA GLY A 89 -19.27 -23.47 -2.85
C GLY A 89 -18.98 -24.91 -3.27
N ILE A 90 -17.81 -25.11 -3.87
CA ILE A 90 -17.30 -26.42 -4.29
C ILE A 90 -16.01 -26.72 -3.52
N PHE A 91 -16.01 -27.81 -2.77
CA PHE A 91 -14.84 -28.38 -2.13
C PHE A 91 -14.21 -29.45 -3.02
N ALA A 92 -12.91 -29.32 -3.31
CA ALA A 92 -12.11 -30.33 -4.01
C ALA A 92 -10.62 -30.09 -3.73
N LYS A 93 -9.84 -31.18 -3.60
CA LYS A 93 -8.38 -31.11 -3.38
C LYS A 93 -7.62 -31.24 -4.70
N ASN A 94 -6.42 -30.65 -4.74
CA ASN A 94 -5.45 -30.96 -5.78
C ASN A 94 -4.94 -32.39 -5.60
N ILE A 95 -4.57 -33.07 -6.69
CA ILE A 95 -4.13 -34.48 -6.65
C ILE A 95 -2.91 -34.75 -7.50
N ALA A 96 -2.15 -35.77 -7.12
CA ALA A 96 -1.01 -36.28 -7.84
C ALA A 96 -1.39 -37.51 -8.69
N LYS A 97 -0.85 -37.55 -9.92
CA LYS A 97 -1.02 -38.64 -10.87
C LYS A 97 0.30 -38.94 -11.59
N THR A 98 0.45 -40.18 -12.01
CA THR A 98 1.46 -40.57 -13.01
C THR A 98 0.87 -40.52 -14.41
N MET A 99 1.72 -40.46 -15.42
CA MET A 99 1.30 -40.64 -16.82
C MET A 99 0.50 -41.92 -17.01
N SER A 100 0.91 -43.03 -16.39
CA SER A 100 0.23 -44.32 -16.49
C SER A 100 -1.16 -44.29 -15.86
N ASP A 101 -1.37 -43.52 -14.78
CA ASP A 101 -2.70 -43.35 -14.17
C ASP A 101 -3.68 -42.69 -15.14
N ILE A 102 -3.21 -41.80 -16.01
CA ILE A 102 -4.04 -41.14 -17.01
C ILE A 102 -4.21 -41.98 -18.28
N GLN A 103 -3.12 -42.54 -18.81
CA GLN A 103 -3.15 -43.35 -20.02
C GLN A 103 -3.90 -44.68 -19.85
N GLY A 104 -4.04 -45.17 -18.61
CA GLY A 104 -4.85 -46.35 -18.30
C GLY A 104 -6.32 -46.24 -18.72
N TYR A 105 -6.82 -45.02 -18.96
CA TYR A 105 -8.17 -44.76 -19.46
C TYR A 105 -8.28 -44.80 -21.00
N ASN A 106 -7.18 -45.05 -21.74
CA ASN A 106 -7.17 -45.21 -23.21
C ASN A 106 -7.84 -44.07 -23.99
N GLY A 107 -7.77 -42.83 -23.49
CA GLY A 107 -8.39 -41.66 -24.11
C GLY A 107 -9.90 -41.51 -23.84
N ASP A 108 -10.48 -42.31 -22.93
CA ASP A 108 -11.86 -42.14 -22.46
C ASP A 108 -11.97 -40.87 -21.58
N ILE A 109 -12.40 -39.78 -22.21
CA ILE A 109 -12.53 -38.46 -21.57
C ILE A 109 -13.51 -38.50 -20.40
N ASP A 110 -14.63 -39.21 -20.53
CA ASP A 110 -15.66 -39.25 -19.48
C ASP A 110 -15.15 -40.02 -18.27
N ALA A 111 -14.43 -41.13 -18.50
CA ALA A 111 -13.78 -41.87 -17.41
C ALA A 111 -12.71 -41.05 -16.68
N ILE A 112 -11.93 -40.23 -17.41
CA ILE A 112 -10.96 -39.31 -16.80
C ILE A 112 -11.67 -38.25 -15.96
N LYS A 113 -12.78 -37.66 -16.45
CA LYS A 113 -13.58 -36.69 -15.69
C LYS A 113 -14.12 -37.31 -14.39
N GLN A 114 -14.65 -38.52 -14.46
CA GLN A 114 -15.12 -39.25 -13.27
C GLN A 114 -14.00 -39.56 -12.29
N MET A 115 -12.81 -39.92 -12.79
CA MET A 115 -11.62 -40.10 -11.95
C MET A 115 -11.24 -38.80 -11.23
N VAL A 116 -11.25 -37.67 -11.92
CA VAL A 116 -10.96 -36.36 -11.33
C VAL A 116 -11.95 -36.05 -10.20
N LEU A 117 -13.25 -36.13 -10.47
CA LEU A 117 -14.28 -35.86 -9.44
C LEU A 117 -14.13 -36.76 -8.21
N LYS A 118 -13.89 -38.06 -8.45
CA LYS A 118 -13.72 -39.05 -7.39
C LYS A 118 -12.48 -38.78 -6.54
N ASP A 119 -11.32 -38.62 -7.18
CA ASP A 119 -10.03 -38.62 -6.48
C ASP A 119 -9.73 -37.28 -5.83
N THR A 120 -10.28 -36.18 -6.35
CA THR A 120 -10.29 -34.86 -5.71
C THR A 120 -11.29 -34.78 -4.55
N GLY A 121 -12.16 -35.78 -4.39
CA GLY A 121 -13.19 -35.80 -3.36
C GLY A 121 -14.18 -34.64 -3.50
N ALA A 122 -14.51 -34.26 -4.75
CA ALA A 122 -15.31 -33.10 -5.06
C ALA A 122 -16.69 -33.16 -4.39
N LYS A 123 -17.09 -32.08 -3.73
CA LYS A 123 -18.41 -31.87 -3.10
C LYS A 123 -18.88 -30.46 -3.35
N ALA A 124 -20.19 -30.25 -3.46
CA ALA A 124 -20.73 -28.92 -3.68
C ALA A 124 -21.97 -28.65 -2.82
N TYR A 125 -22.06 -27.43 -2.33
CA TYR A 125 -23.15 -26.96 -1.48
C TYR A 125 -23.73 -25.67 -2.07
N GLY A 126 -25.04 -25.69 -2.37
CA GLY A 126 -25.82 -24.58 -2.91
C GLY A 126 -26.88 -24.08 -1.92
N LEU A 127 -27.83 -23.30 -2.42
CA LEU A 127 -28.98 -22.80 -1.69
C LEU A 127 -30.29 -23.28 -2.29
N SER A 128 -31.23 -23.66 -1.43
CA SER A 128 -32.63 -23.85 -1.82
C SER A 128 -33.54 -23.38 -0.70
N GLY A 129 -34.47 -22.47 -1.00
CA GLY A 129 -35.38 -21.90 -0.01
C GLY A 129 -34.69 -21.21 1.18
N GLY A 130 -33.48 -20.65 0.96
CA GLY A 130 -32.68 -20.02 2.02
C GLY A 130 -31.90 -20.98 2.93
N SER A 131 -31.90 -22.28 2.63
CA SER A 131 -31.11 -23.30 3.35
C SER A 131 -30.01 -23.88 2.47
N ILE A 132 -28.89 -24.28 3.08
CA ILE A 132 -27.79 -24.95 2.38
C ILE A 132 -28.24 -26.35 1.96
N VAL A 133 -28.00 -26.73 0.72
CA VAL A 133 -28.32 -28.05 0.16
C VAL A 133 -27.11 -28.66 -0.54
N ASP A 134 -26.96 -29.98 -0.46
CA ASP A 134 -25.94 -30.72 -1.20
C ASP A 134 -26.33 -30.80 -2.68
N VAL A 135 -25.43 -30.32 -3.55
CA VAL A 135 -25.58 -30.30 -5.01
C VAL A 135 -24.38 -30.98 -5.68
N THR A 136 -23.70 -31.89 -4.98
CA THR A 136 -22.48 -32.57 -5.42
C THR A 136 -22.65 -33.30 -6.76
N ASP A 137 -23.78 -33.96 -6.99
CA ASP A 137 -24.05 -34.69 -8.24
C ASP A 137 -24.22 -33.76 -9.45
N SER A 138 -24.28 -32.44 -9.22
CA SER A 138 -24.40 -31.42 -10.26
C SER A 138 -23.07 -30.75 -10.61
N ILE A 139 -21.96 -31.21 -10.05
CA ILE A 139 -20.63 -30.74 -10.42
C ILE A 139 -20.32 -31.17 -11.85
N GLN A 140 -19.90 -30.20 -12.66
CA GLN A 140 -19.50 -30.38 -14.04
C GLN A 140 -18.02 -30.08 -14.22
N LEU A 141 -17.38 -30.83 -15.11
CA LEU A 141 -16.01 -30.59 -15.58
C LEU A 141 -16.07 -30.54 -17.11
N SER A 142 -15.98 -29.34 -17.67
CA SER A 142 -16.18 -29.11 -19.11
C SER A 142 -14.95 -29.49 -19.93
N ASP A 143 -13.76 -29.04 -19.50
CA ASP A 143 -12.47 -29.25 -20.19
C ASP A 143 -11.45 -29.97 -19.27
N LEU A 144 -10.60 -30.79 -19.88
CA LEU A 144 -9.46 -31.46 -19.25
C LEU A 144 -8.14 -30.72 -19.47
N ASN A 145 -8.14 -29.62 -20.24
CA ASN A 145 -6.98 -28.78 -20.51
C ASN A 145 -5.73 -29.56 -20.95
N GLY A 146 -5.95 -30.61 -21.76
CA GLY A 146 -4.89 -31.47 -22.29
C GLY A 146 -4.39 -32.56 -21.35
N LEU A 147 -5.00 -32.77 -20.18
CA LEU A 147 -4.67 -33.88 -19.27
C LEU A 147 -4.77 -35.23 -19.99
N ASP A 148 -5.75 -35.39 -20.88
CA ASP A 148 -5.96 -36.57 -21.73
C ASP A 148 -4.80 -36.86 -22.71
N LYS A 149 -3.90 -35.90 -22.93
CA LYS A 149 -2.79 -35.98 -23.90
C LYS A 149 -1.41 -36.14 -23.26
N VAL A 150 -1.35 -36.42 -21.96
CA VAL A 150 -0.10 -36.61 -21.22
C VAL A 150 0.72 -37.77 -21.81
N ASN A 151 2.02 -37.51 -22.04
CA ASN A 151 2.97 -38.44 -22.66
C ASN A 151 4.33 -38.54 -21.95
N SER A 152 4.51 -37.89 -20.79
CA SER A 152 5.70 -37.97 -19.96
C SER A 152 5.38 -37.80 -18.48
N ASN A 153 6.30 -38.22 -17.60
CA ASN A 153 6.25 -37.98 -16.14
C ASN A 153 7.06 -36.74 -15.71
N ASP A 154 7.30 -35.82 -16.64
CA ASP A 154 7.82 -34.51 -16.25
C ASP A 154 6.76 -33.79 -15.43
N LEU A 155 7.19 -33.01 -14.41
CA LEU A 155 6.24 -32.26 -13.58
C LEU A 155 5.41 -31.30 -14.44
N LYS A 156 4.09 -31.51 -14.46
CA LYS A 156 3.13 -30.64 -15.16
C LYS A 156 1.91 -30.37 -14.28
N GLU A 157 1.42 -29.13 -14.32
CA GLU A 157 0.18 -28.69 -13.68
C GLU A 157 -0.94 -28.64 -14.74
N PHE A 158 -2.08 -29.25 -14.43
CA PHE A 158 -3.30 -29.13 -15.22
C PHE A 158 -4.36 -28.44 -14.35
N HIS A 159 -4.61 -27.16 -14.61
CA HIS A 159 -5.64 -26.37 -13.93
C HIS A 159 -6.98 -26.68 -14.55
N LEU A 160 -7.95 -27.16 -13.77
CA LEU A 160 -9.28 -27.54 -14.22
C LEU A 160 -10.35 -26.80 -13.43
N THR A 161 -11.44 -26.40 -14.06
CA THR A 161 -12.56 -25.72 -13.39
C THR A 161 -13.72 -26.68 -13.15
N LEU A 162 -14.09 -26.83 -11.89
CA LEU A 162 -15.32 -27.48 -11.46
C LEU A 162 -16.43 -26.42 -11.40
N THR A 163 -17.60 -26.72 -11.97
CA THR A 163 -18.72 -25.78 -12.03
C THR A 163 -20.01 -26.43 -11.54
N VAL A 164 -20.82 -25.68 -10.78
CA VAL A 164 -22.25 -26.00 -10.56
C VAL A 164 -23.08 -24.89 -11.22
N PRO A 165 -23.97 -25.22 -12.17
CA PRO A 165 -24.78 -24.22 -12.88
C PRO A 165 -25.64 -23.37 -11.94
N ALA A 166 -25.85 -22.09 -12.30
CA ALA A 166 -26.63 -21.13 -11.52
C ALA A 166 -28.08 -21.60 -11.25
N SER A 167 -28.66 -22.36 -12.18
CA SER A 167 -30.01 -22.94 -12.05
C SER A 167 -30.11 -24.00 -10.95
N ILE A 168 -28.98 -24.57 -10.52
CA ILE A 168 -28.90 -25.63 -9.50
C ILE A 168 -28.29 -25.08 -8.21
N SER A 169 -27.31 -24.19 -8.30
CA SER A 169 -26.65 -23.60 -7.14
C SER A 169 -27.61 -22.81 -6.25
N GLY A 170 -28.66 -22.22 -6.84
CA GLY A 170 -29.64 -21.39 -6.14
C GLY A 170 -29.09 -20.10 -5.53
N THR A 171 -27.86 -19.70 -5.88
CA THR A 171 -27.23 -18.44 -5.45
C THR A 171 -27.49 -17.28 -6.42
N GLY A 172 -28.12 -17.54 -7.56
CA GLY A 172 -28.24 -16.60 -8.68
C GLY A 172 -26.98 -16.51 -9.55
N ALA A 173 -25.93 -17.26 -9.23
CA ALA A 173 -24.68 -17.34 -10.01
C ALA A 173 -24.13 -18.78 -10.02
N GLU A 174 -23.24 -19.08 -10.97
CA GLU A 174 -22.54 -20.37 -10.98
C GLU A 174 -21.58 -20.46 -9.78
N LEU A 175 -21.43 -21.67 -9.23
CA LEU A 175 -20.33 -21.95 -8.32
C LEU A 175 -19.16 -22.45 -9.15
N ASN A 176 -17.97 -21.89 -8.94
CA ASN A 176 -16.76 -22.27 -9.65
C ASN A 176 -15.63 -22.58 -8.67
N ARG A 177 -14.82 -23.59 -8.98
CA ARG A 177 -13.61 -23.95 -8.23
C ARG A 177 -12.55 -24.48 -9.18
N GLU A 178 -11.41 -23.80 -9.21
CA GLU A 178 -10.21 -24.36 -9.85
C GLU A 178 -9.60 -25.46 -8.96
N ILE A 179 -9.17 -26.56 -9.59
CA ILE A 179 -8.35 -27.61 -9.02
C ILE A 179 -7.12 -27.84 -9.89
N ILE A 180 -6.05 -28.37 -9.31
CA ILE A 180 -4.84 -28.71 -10.04
C ILE A 180 -4.62 -30.22 -9.99
N ILE A 181 -4.47 -30.82 -11.17
CA ILE A 181 -4.00 -32.18 -11.32
C ILE A 181 -2.51 -32.12 -11.66
N TYR A 182 -1.69 -32.66 -10.78
CA TYR A 182 -0.25 -32.74 -11.00
C TYR A 182 0.10 -34.08 -11.63
N VAL A 183 0.85 -34.04 -12.72
CA VAL A 183 1.40 -35.26 -13.34
C VAL A 183 2.90 -35.31 -13.16
N GLY A 184 3.42 -36.48 -12.73
CA GLY A 184 4.85 -36.68 -12.56
C GLY A 184 5.23 -38.07 -12.02
N ASN A 185 6.51 -38.22 -11.66
CA ASN A 185 7.02 -39.36 -10.89
C ASN A 185 6.64 -39.18 -9.42
N VAL A 186 5.59 -39.89 -8.98
CA VAL A 186 4.98 -39.74 -7.66
C VAL A 186 5.63 -40.66 -6.63
N ALA A 187 6.04 -40.10 -5.49
CA ALA A 187 6.39 -40.82 -4.28
C ALA A 187 5.37 -40.52 -3.17
N LYS A 188 4.64 -41.55 -2.73
CA LYS A 188 3.72 -41.45 -1.58
C LYS A 188 4.49 -41.66 -0.28
N VAL A 189 4.41 -40.71 0.64
CA VAL A 189 5.23 -40.70 1.87
C VAL A 189 4.36 -40.63 3.12
N ASN A 190 4.62 -41.50 4.10
CA ASN A 190 3.86 -41.60 5.35
C ASN A 190 4.72 -41.48 6.62
N ASN A 191 6.02 -41.23 6.47
CA ASN A 191 6.94 -40.98 7.57
C ASN A 191 8.15 -40.15 7.09
N TRP A 192 8.89 -39.59 8.05
CA TRP A 192 9.97 -38.66 7.74
C TRP A 192 11.10 -39.28 6.90
N SER A 193 11.43 -40.56 7.13
CA SER A 193 12.50 -41.23 6.36
C SER A 193 12.13 -41.33 4.88
N GLN A 194 10.86 -41.60 4.56
CA GLN A 194 10.36 -41.62 3.19
C GLN A 194 10.33 -40.21 2.59
N LEU A 195 9.91 -39.20 3.36
CA LEU A 195 9.92 -37.80 2.93
C LEU A 195 11.34 -37.34 2.59
N ASP A 196 12.32 -37.55 3.49
CA ASP A 196 13.73 -37.20 3.25
C ASP A 196 14.28 -37.91 2.01
N THR A 197 13.98 -39.21 1.85
CA THR A 197 14.39 -39.98 0.66
C THR A 197 13.78 -39.40 -0.63
N ALA A 198 12.49 -39.04 -0.61
CA ALA A 198 11.80 -38.48 -1.76
C ALA A 198 12.30 -37.06 -2.10
N LEU A 199 12.53 -36.22 -1.08
CA LEU A 199 13.12 -34.88 -1.23
C LEU A 199 14.53 -34.93 -1.83
N MET A 200 15.33 -35.93 -1.47
CA MET A 200 16.71 -36.08 -1.95
C MET A 200 16.84 -36.85 -3.27
N SER A 201 15.73 -37.33 -3.85
CA SER A 201 15.77 -38.24 -5.00
C SER A 201 16.06 -37.52 -6.32
N GLY A 202 16.87 -38.14 -7.18
CA GLY A 202 17.17 -37.64 -8.53
C GLY A 202 16.08 -37.89 -9.59
N THR A 203 14.93 -38.47 -9.26
CA THR A 203 13.89 -38.85 -10.25
C THR A 203 12.46 -38.49 -9.86
N VAL A 204 12.13 -38.49 -8.56
CA VAL A 204 10.82 -38.09 -8.02
C VAL A 204 10.54 -36.62 -8.33
N THR A 205 9.40 -36.33 -8.94
CA THR A 205 8.94 -34.96 -9.24
C THR A 205 7.72 -34.57 -8.42
N ILE A 206 6.99 -35.52 -7.83
CA ILE A 206 5.87 -35.24 -6.93
C ILE A 206 6.04 -36.05 -5.64
N ILE A 207 6.01 -35.35 -4.51
CA ILE A 207 6.02 -35.93 -3.18
C ILE A 207 4.60 -35.78 -2.62
N ASP A 208 3.88 -36.90 -2.53
CA ASP A 208 2.48 -36.97 -2.15
C ASP A 208 2.34 -37.38 -0.67
N VAL A 209 2.16 -36.40 0.21
CA VAL A 209 2.15 -36.59 1.67
C VAL A 209 0.88 -37.28 2.14
N GLN A 210 1.01 -38.37 2.90
CA GLN A 210 -0.10 -39.20 3.35
C GLN A 210 -0.42 -39.07 4.85
N SER A 211 0.43 -38.38 5.62
CA SER A 211 0.22 -38.18 7.07
C SER A 211 1.09 -37.05 7.61
N SER A 212 0.65 -36.42 8.70
CA SER A 212 1.51 -35.48 9.45
C SER A 212 2.72 -36.20 10.04
N MET A 213 3.88 -35.54 10.05
CA MET A 213 5.14 -36.15 10.49
C MET A 213 6.13 -35.10 11.02
N THR A 214 6.99 -35.54 11.93
CA THR A 214 8.07 -34.75 12.52
C THR A 214 9.41 -35.39 12.18
N ASN A 215 10.42 -34.57 11.91
CA ASN A 215 11.79 -35.01 11.73
C ASN A 215 12.31 -35.77 12.95
N THR A 216 13.11 -36.81 12.71
CA THR A 216 13.70 -37.65 13.76
C THR A 216 15.02 -37.12 14.30
N ALA A 217 15.59 -36.08 13.67
CA ALA A 217 16.79 -35.42 14.18
C ALA A 217 16.53 -34.74 15.54
N PRO A 218 17.54 -34.65 16.42
CA PRO A 218 17.43 -33.85 17.64
C PRO A 218 17.05 -32.40 17.31
N ASN A 219 16.11 -31.82 18.05
CA ASN A 219 15.60 -30.45 17.80
C ASN A 219 16.69 -29.36 17.81
N THR A 220 17.82 -29.60 18.48
CA THR A 220 18.97 -28.67 18.51
C THR A 220 19.90 -28.80 17.30
N ASN A 221 19.74 -29.83 16.48
CA ASN A 221 20.61 -30.09 15.34
C ASN A 221 20.11 -29.35 14.11
N ILE A 222 20.83 -28.28 13.78
CA ILE A 222 20.66 -27.54 12.54
C ILE A 222 21.48 -28.21 11.44
N VAL A 223 20.81 -28.69 10.40
CA VAL A 223 21.43 -29.49 9.32
C VAL A 223 20.98 -28.98 7.96
N ASN A 224 21.96 -28.80 7.07
CA ASN A 224 21.71 -28.54 5.65
C ASN A 224 21.73 -29.84 4.85
N ARG A 225 20.62 -30.19 4.21
CA ARG A 225 20.48 -31.29 3.26
C ARG A 225 20.67 -30.73 1.85
N THR A 226 21.84 -30.96 1.26
CA THR A 226 22.18 -30.39 -0.06
C THR A 226 21.69 -31.32 -1.17
N PHE A 227 20.77 -30.84 -2.01
CA PHE A 227 20.34 -31.53 -3.21
C PHE A 227 21.50 -31.68 -4.19
N ALA A 228 21.46 -32.76 -4.98
CA ALA A 228 22.30 -32.84 -6.17
C ALA A 228 21.77 -31.86 -7.22
N ASP A 229 22.66 -31.27 -8.02
CA ASP A 229 22.29 -30.36 -9.12
C ASP A 229 21.35 -31.02 -10.15
N SER A 230 21.41 -32.35 -10.27
CA SER A 230 20.51 -33.14 -11.14
C SER A 230 19.12 -33.38 -10.55
N ARG A 231 18.83 -32.89 -9.34
CA ARG A 231 17.49 -32.94 -8.71
C ARG A 231 16.48 -32.27 -9.63
N PRO A 232 15.45 -32.99 -10.13
CA PRO A 232 14.44 -32.37 -10.96
C PRO A 232 13.60 -31.38 -10.14
N ASN A 233 12.98 -30.43 -10.83
CA ASN A 233 11.95 -29.58 -10.25
C ASN A 233 10.85 -30.45 -9.63
N TYR A 234 10.33 -30.04 -8.49
CA TYR A 234 9.42 -30.90 -7.74
C TYR A 234 8.28 -30.17 -7.06
N LEU A 235 7.23 -30.92 -6.80
CA LEU A 235 6.09 -30.56 -5.96
C LEU A 235 6.17 -31.32 -4.64
N LEU A 236 5.99 -30.59 -3.53
CA LEU A 236 5.59 -31.15 -2.24
C LEU A 236 4.10 -30.91 -2.04
N LEU A 237 3.30 -31.96 -2.29
CA LEU A 237 1.86 -31.94 -2.10
C LEU A 237 1.54 -32.40 -0.68
N GLY A 238 1.24 -31.46 0.21
CA GLY A 238 1.02 -31.72 1.63
C GLY A 238 -0.34 -32.34 1.96
N ASN A 239 -1.34 -32.22 1.09
CA ASN A 239 -2.70 -32.71 1.30
C ASN A 239 -3.37 -32.23 2.61
N GLY A 240 -2.96 -31.07 3.13
CA GLY A 240 -3.44 -30.51 4.40
C GLY A 240 -2.79 -31.13 5.65
N TYR A 241 -1.77 -31.97 5.48
CA TYR A 241 -0.99 -32.51 6.60
C TYR A 241 0.08 -31.54 7.10
N SER A 242 0.62 -31.85 8.27
CA SER A 242 1.62 -31.04 8.97
C SER A 242 3.00 -31.69 8.94
N LEU A 243 4.03 -30.92 8.58
CA LEU A 243 5.42 -31.33 8.48
C LEU A 243 6.30 -30.48 9.40
N ASP A 244 6.90 -31.09 10.41
CA ASP A 244 7.86 -30.40 11.28
C ASP A 244 9.29 -30.80 10.91
N PHE A 245 10.00 -29.87 10.27
CA PHE A 245 11.37 -30.04 9.80
C PHE A 245 12.40 -30.00 10.91
N LEU A 246 12.02 -29.53 12.11
CA LEU A 246 12.96 -29.20 13.18
C LEU A 246 14.10 -28.35 12.60
N GLY A 247 15.35 -28.75 12.84
CA GLY A 247 16.52 -28.03 12.33
C GLY A 247 16.95 -28.38 10.90
N TYR A 248 16.15 -29.07 10.08
CA TYR A 248 16.57 -29.37 8.70
C TYR A 248 16.20 -28.26 7.71
N ALA A 249 17.16 -27.89 6.87
CA ALA A 249 16.95 -27.11 5.66
C ALA A 249 17.37 -27.94 4.44
N TYR A 250 16.50 -28.06 3.46
CA TYR A 250 16.80 -28.65 2.16
C TYR A 250 17.20 -27.54 1.18
N ARG A 251 18.33 -27.72 0.49
CA ARG A 251 18.92 -26.63 -0.29
C ARG A 251 19.50 -27.08 -1.61
N TRP A 252 19.40 -26.22 -2.63
CA TRP A 252 20.34 -26.25 -3.74
C TRP A 252 21.62 -25.50 -3.37
N GLY A 253 22.76 -25.99 -3.85
CA GLY A 253 24.06 -25.33 -3.71
C GLY A 253 24.25 -24.21 -4.74
N THR A 254 25.48 -23.74 -4.90
CA THR A 254 25.84 -22.79 -5.96
C THR A 254 25.72 -23.43 -7.34
N ASN A 255 24.72 -23.05 -8.15
CA ASN A 255 24.65 -23.41 -9.55
C ASN A 255 23.93 -22.34 -10.37
N THR A 256 24.66 -21.64 -11.23
CA THR A 256 24.13 -20.53 -12.06
C THR A 256 23.72 -20.96 -13.47
N SER A 257 23.77 -22.26 -13.77
CA SER A 257 23.47 -22.81 -15.11
C SER A 257 22.19 -23.65 -15.16
N ILE A 258 21.71 -24.16 -14.01
CA ILE A 258 20.51 -25.00 -13.94
C ILE A 258 19.42 -24.25 -13.16
N VAL A 259 18.24 -24.15 -13.78
CA VAL A 259 17.08 -23.55 -13.16
C VAL A 259 16.42 -24.55 -12.22
N HIS A 260 16.29 -24.17 -10.95
CA HIS A 260 15.67 -25.00 -9.91
C HIS A 260 14.32 -24.42 -9.52
N LYS A 261 13.29 -25.27 -9.48
CA LYS A 261 11.94 -24.90 -9.09
C LYS A 261 11.35 -25.88 -8.10
N ALA A 262 10.73 -25.34 -7.06
CA ALA A 262 9.95 -26.11 -6.10
C ALA A 262 8.57 -25.51 -5.94
N ILE A 263 7.57 -26.37 -5.78
CA ILE A 263 6.19 -25.98 -5.51
C ILE A 263 5.78 -26.65 -4.20
N ILE A 264 5.28 -25.86 -3.26
CA ILE A 264 4.84 -26.30 -1.95
C ILE A 264 3.34 -26.02 -1.87
N ASP A 265 2.53 -27.07 -1.84
CA ASP A 265 1.08 -26.95 -1.94
C ASP A 265 0.36 -27.62 -0.76
N ASN A 266 -0.55 -26.88 -0.13
CA ASN A 266 -1.51 -27.36 0.87
C ASN A 266 -0.84 -28.10 2.04
N VAL A 267 -0.04 -27.38 2.83
CA VAL A 267 0.76 -27.96 3.92
C VAL A 267 0.91 -27.01 5.10
N ASP A 268 0.87 -27.54 6.32
CA ASP A 268 1.38 -26.85 7.52
C ASP A 268 2.86 -27.21 7.70
N MET A 269 3.75 -26.23 7.68
CA MET A 269 5.18 -26.43 7.87
C MET A 269 5.68 -25.79 9.17
N TYR A 270 6.64 -26.47 9.79
CA TYR A 270 7.34 -25.98 10.97
C TYR A 270 8.84 -26.18 10.85
N GLY A 271 9.65 -25.32 11.48
CA GLY A 271 11.10 -25.54 11.51
C GLY A 271 11.89 -24.46 12.24
N SER A 272 13.06 -24.83 12.75
CA SER A 272 13.98 -23.96 13.50
C SER A 272 15.19 -23.50 12.69
N HIS A 273 15.32 -23.91 11.43
CA HIS A 273 16.49 -23.54 10.62
C HIS A 273 16.39 -22.07 10.15
N ALA A 274 17.49 -21.31 10.32
CA ALA A 274 17.60 -19.90 9.92
C ALA A 274 17.14 -19.69 8.48
N TYR A 275 17.60 -20.49 7.52
CA TYR A 275 17.23 -20.39 6.10
C TYR A 275 15.88 -21.02 5.71
N GLY A 276 15.13 -21.55 6.66
CA GLY A 276 13.85 -22.22 6.43
C GLY A 276 13.94 -23.67 5.94
N PRO A 277 12.81 -24.38 5.87
CA PRO A 277 12.75 -25.79 5.45
C PRO A 277 13.27 -26.06 4.04
N LEU A 278 13.07 -25.11 3.12
CA LEU A 278 13.53 -25.14 1.75
C LEU A 278 14.20 -23.80 1.42
N THR A 279 15.40 -23.85 0.84
CA THR A 279 16.22 -22.66 0.63
C THR A 279 17.04 -22.69 -0.65
N MET A 280 17.27 -21.49 -1.19
CA MET A 280 18.20 -21.17 -2.28
C MET A 280 19.11 -20.01 -1.83
N TRP A 281 19.69 -20.14 -0.63
CA TRP A 281 20.55 -19.12 0.01
C TRP A 281 21.94 -18.92 -0.63
N ASP A 282 22.20 -19.50 -1.79
CA ASP A 282 23.46 -19.34 -2.54
C ASP A 282 23.15 -18.82 -3.95
N ARG A 283 24.17 -18.71 -4.82
CA ARG A 283 23.97 -18.29 -6.21
C ARG A 283 23.28 -19.36 -7.04
N ASN A 284 22.16 -19.02 -7.66
CA ASN A 284 21.27 -19.90 -8.43
C ASN A 284 21.02 -19.33 -9.83
N ALA A 285 20.67 -20.18 -10.79
CA ALA A 285 20.41 -19.74 -12.16
C ALA A 285 19.18 -18.83 -12.22
N TYR A 286 19.22 -17.84 -13.11
CA TYR A 286 18.07 -16.97 -13.38
C TYR A 286 16.84 -17.79 -13.81
N GLY A 287 15.70 -17.49 -13.21
CA GLY A 287 14.44 -18.23 -13.40
C GLY A 287 14.20 -19.31 -12.35
N SER A 288 15.12 -19.50 -11.40
CA SER A 288 14.88 -20.36 -10.23
C SER A 288 13.81 -19.76 -9.31
N SER A 289 12.96 -20.60 -8.74
CA SER A 289 11.78 -20.14 -8.00
C SER A 289 11.28 -21.11 -6.94
N ILE A 290 10.55 -20.58 -5.96
CA ILE A 290 9.76 -21.36 -5.01
C ILE A 290 8.32 -20.82 -5.03
N THR A 291 7.34 -21.70 -5.23
CA THR A 291 5.92 -21.36 -5.16
C THR A 291 5.33 -21.89 -3.85
N TYR A 292 4.70 -21.01 -3.07
CA TYR A 292 3.90 -21.36 -1.89
C TYR A 292 2.43 -21.21 -2.22
N ARG A 293 1.69 -22.32 -2.17
CA ARG A 293 0.27 -22.41 -2.48
C ARG A 293 -0.47 -22.99 -1.29
N ASN A 294 -1.32 -22.22 -0.65
CA ASN A 294 -2.09 -22.67 0.53
C ASN A 294 -1.20 -23.19 1.69
N VAL A 295 -0.16 -22.42 2.05
CA VAL A 295 0.85 -22.84 3.03
C VAL A 295 0.72 -22.07 4.32
N ASN A 296 0.70 -22.79 5.44
CA ASN A 296 0.99 -22.21 6.74
C ASN A 296 2.41 -22.56 7.15
N TYR A 297 3.16 -21.59 7.69
CA TYR A 297 4.48 -21.81 8.26
C TYR A 297 4.55 -21.22 9.67
N THR A 298 5.13 -21.96 10.62
CA THR A 298 5.50 -21.41 11.93
C THR A 298 6.89 -21.90 12.32
N GLY A 299 7.83 -20.98 12.51
CA GLY A 299 9.22 -21.35 12.77
C GLY A 299 10.18 -20.16 12.76
N SER A 300 11.42 -20.37 12.37
CA SER A 300 12.45 -19.33 12.23
C SER A 300 12.15 -18.34 11.10
N GLN A 301 12.34 -18.76 9.84
CA GLN A 301 11.92 -18.05 8.62
C GLN A 301 11.48 -19.08 7.58
N VAL A 302 10.54 -18.73 6.69
CA VAL A 302 10.03 -19.73 5.74
C VAL A 302 11.07 -20.10 4.68
N THR A 303 11.87 -19.14 4.23
CA THR A 303 12.96 -19.35 3.28
C THR A 303 13.95 -18.19 3.23
N ALA A 304 15.21 -18.50 2.93
CA ALA A 304 16.13 -17.59 2.26
C ALA A 304 16.38 -18.09 0.83
N ALA A 305 16.03 -17.30 -0.18
CA ALA A 305 16.14 -17.66 -1.59
C ALA A 305 16.70 -16.49 -2.42
N PHE A 306 17.94 -16.11 -2.11
CA PHE A 306 18.55 -14.81 -2.42
C PHE A 306 18.52 -14.34 -3.87
N GLN A 307 18.59 -15.26 -4.86
CA GLN A 307 18.49 -14.93 -6.29
C GLN A 307 17.19 -15.43 -6.95
N ALA A 308 16.30 -16.06 -6.17
CA ALA A 308 15.09 -16.68 -6.69
C ALA A 308 13.89 -15.72 -6.66
N THR A 309 12.89 -16.07 -7.47
CA THR A 309 11.55 -15.48 -7.37
C THR A 309 10.69 -16.36 -6.46
N LEU A 310 10.04 -15.75 -5.48
CA LEU A 310 8.99 -16.39 -4.68
C LEU A 310 7.62 -16.07 -5.26
N TYR A 311 6.79 -17.10 -5.41
CA TYR A 311 5.39 -16.96 -5.84
C TYR A 311 4.46 -17.36 -4.69
N PHE A 312 3.41 -16.58 -4.46
CA PHE A 312 2.38 -16.87 -3.46
C PHE A 312 1.01 -16.98 -4.12
N GLU A 313 0.37 -18.12 -3.92
CA GLU A 313 -0.94 -18.46 -4.46
C GLU A 313 -1.90 -18.90 -3.36
N GLY A 314 -3.20 -18.68 -3.57
CA GLY A 314 -4.21 -19.04 -2.58
C GLY A 314 -3.98 -18.36 -1.23
N LYS A 315 -4.23 -19.07 -0.12
CA LYS A 315 -4.14 -18.49 1.23
C LYS A 315 -2.88 -18.94 1.97
N ASN A 316 -1.95 -18.02 2.27
CA ASN A 316 -0.71 -18.33 2.97
C ASN A 316 -0.60 -17.60 4.31
N ASN A 317 -0.01 -18.24 5.32
CA ASN A 317 0.16 -17.67 6.65
C ASN A 317 1.55 -18.03 7.21
N ILE A 318 2.46 -17.06 7.19
CA ILE A 318 3.86 -17.22 7.56
C ILE A 318 4.10 -16.55 8.91
N LYS A 319 4.55 -17.31 9.90
CA LYS A 319 4.84 -16.84 11.26
C LYS A 319 6.28 -17.12 11.66
N SER A 320 7.11 -16.10 11.61
CA SER A 320 8.49 -16.15 12.11
C SER A 320 8.53 -15.83 13.61
N GLN A 321 8.99 -16.81 14.37
CA GLN A 321 9.06 -16.82 15.81
C GLN A 321 10.44 -16.41 16.31
N GLY A 322 10.49 -15.90 17.54
CA GLY A 322 11.74 -15.50 18.18
C GLY A 322 12.61 -16.72 18.52
N THR A 323 12.36 -17.34 19.66
CA THR A 323 13.25 -18.36 20.26
C THR A 323 12.63 -19.76 20.34
N GLN A 324 11.35 -19.90 20.02
CA GLN A 324 10.63 -21.18 20.04
C GLN A 324 9.37 -21.13 19.19
N TYR A 325 8.87 -22.29 18.76
CA TYR A 325 7.56 -22.44 18.17
C TYR A 325 6.79 -23.61 18.80
N ILE A 326 5.46 -23.62 18.63
CA ILE A 326 4.60 -24.74 19.00
C ILE A 326 4.31 -25.51 17.72
N SER A 327 4.68 -26.79 17.69
CA SER A 327 4.43 -27.68 16.55
C SER A 327 2.98 -28.19 16.54
N TYR A 328 2.58 -28.87 15.47
CA TYR A 328 1.22 -29.40 15.29
C TYR A 328 0.83 -30.46 16.34
N ASP A 329 1.81 -31.10 16.97
CA ASP A 329 1.63 -32.09 18.05
C ASP A 329 1.53 -31.44 19.44
N GLY A 330 1.56 -30.10 19.52
CA GLY A 330 1.56 -29.33 20.76
C GLY A 330 2.93 -29.24 21.44
N ALA A 331 3.98 -29.84 20.88
CA ALA A 331 5.32 -29.76 21.44
C ALA A 331 5.92 -28.37 21.24
N VAL A 332 6.55 -27.84 22.29
CA VAL A 332 7.36 -26.62 22.21
C VAL A 332 8.75 -26.98 21.69
N ARG A 333 9.14 -26.38 20.57
CA ARG A 333 10.43 -26.60 19.93
C ARG A 333 11.28 -25.33 20.04
N SER A 334 12.48 -25.45 20.60
CA SER A 334 13.45 -24.37 20.66
C SER A 334 14.02 -24.03 19.27
N ILE A 335 14.21 -22.74 19.01
CA ILE A 335 14.95 -22.21 17.87
C ILE A 335 16.33 -21.79 18.38
N PRO A 336 17.43 -22.45 17.96
CA PRO A 336 18.77 -22.11 18.44
C PRO A 336 19.16 -20.65 18.17
N GLY A 337 19.99 -20.05 19.02
CA GLY A 337 20.19 -18.59 19.07
C GLY A 337 20.58 -17.92 17.74
N ASN A 338 21.50 -18.48 16.96
CA ASN A 338 21.91 -17.95 15.65
C ASN A 338 20.88 -18.25 14.52
N HIS A 339 19.81 -18.97 14.83
CA HIS A 339 18.66 -19.20 13.97
C HIS A 339 17.39 -18.54 14.52
N SER A 340 17.49 -17.81 15.63
CA SER A 340 16.37 -17.09 16.24
C SER A 340 16.18 -15.72 15.58
N ASN A 341 14.99 -15.16 15.74
CA ASN A 341 14.70 -13.77 15.37
C ASN A 341 14.96 -13.43 13.88
N GLN A 342 14.77 -14.40 12.99
CA GLN A 342 14.96 -14.22 11.54
C GLN A 342 13.80 -13.42 10.91
N ALA A 343 13.99 -13.08 9.64
CA ALA A 343 12.96 -12.43 8.84
C ALA A 343 11.74 -13.33 8.59
N GLY A 344 10.70 -12.80 7.97
CA GLY A 344 9.60 -13.61 7.42
C GLY A 344 10.11 -14.47 6.27
N LEU A 345 10.75 -13.81 5.30
CA LEU A 345 11.39 -14.40 4.13
C LEU A 345 12.49 -13.51 3.58
N GLU A 346 13.40 -14.12 2.81
CA GLU A 346 14.35 -13.42 1.96
C GLU A 346 14.32 -13.92 0.52
N ALA A 347 14.39 -13.02 -0.46
CA ALA A 347 14.45 -13.37 -1.88
C ALA A 347 15.05 -12.28 -2.77
N HIS A 348 15.12 -12.50 -4.08
CA HIS A 348 15.32 -11.41 -5.03
C HIS A 348 14.00 -10.68 -5.30
N THR A 349 12.95 -11.45 -5.59
CA THR A 349 11.63 -10.95 -5.98
C THR A 349 10.56 -11.77 -5.27
N ALA A 350 9.47 -11.13 -4.86
CA ALA A 350 8.27 -11.79 -4.34
C ALA A 350 7.04 -11.34 -5.14
N ILE A 351 6.27 -12.30 -5.63
CA ILE A 351 5.07 -12.09 -6.46
C ILE A 351 3.88 -12.77 -5.79
N PHE A 352 2.86 -11.99 -5.44
CA PHE A 352 1.60 -12.45 -4.89
C PHE A 352 0.59 -12.47 -6.04
N LEU A 353 0.26 -13.68 -6.50
CA LEU A 353 -0.56 -13.90 -7.69
C LEU A 353 -2.03 -13.51 -7.45
N PRO A 354 -2.87 -13.42 -8.51
CA PRO A 354 -4.19 -12.83 -8.42
C PRO A 354 -5.06 -13.56 -7.40
N ASN A 355 -5.86 -12.80 -6.65
CA ASN A 355 -6.74 -13.31 -5.59
C ASN A 355 -6.02 -14.07 -4.45
N SER A 356 -4.69 -14.01 -4.38
CA SER A 356 -3.97 -14.59 -3.23
C SER A 356 -4.25 -13.78 -1.96
N ASN A 357 -4.16 -14.44 -0.81
CA ASN A 357 -4.25 -13.80 0.50
C ASN A 357 -3.11 -14.32 1.38
N THR A 358 -2.12 -13.47 1.64
CA THR A 358 -0.95 -13.85 2.42
C THR A 358 -0.79 -12.98 3.65
N VAL A 359 -0.54 -13.62 4.79
CA VAL A 359 -0.13 -12.96 6.03
C VAL A 359 1.30 -13.36 6.35
N ILE A 360 2.14 -12.39 6.66
CA ILE A 360 3.51 -12.58 7.17
C ILE A 360 3.60 -11.86 8.51
N GLU A 361 3.87 -12.59 9.58
CA GLU A 361 4.05 -12.03 10.92
C GLU A 361 5.40 -12.42 11.49
N THR A 362 6.16 -11.45 12.00
CA THR A 362 7.48 -11.69 12.57
C THR A 362 7.57 -11.17 14.00
N THR A 363 8.13 -12.00 14.89
CA THR A 363 8.28 -11.64 16.30
C THR A 363 9.36 -10.58 16.49
N GLN A 364 10.47 -10.71 15.77
CA GLN A 364 11.59 -9.78 15.88
C GLN A 364 12.03 -9.29 14.50
N GLY A 365 12.51 -10.15 13.59
CA GLY A 365 13.14 -9.77 12.31
C GLY A 365 12.26 -8.99 11.32
N ASP A 366 12.85 -8.58 10.19
CA ASP A 366 12.12 -7.90 9.10
C ASP A 366 11.00 -8.80 8.57
N GLY A 367 9.88 -8.21 8.12
CA GLY A 367 8.80 -8.99 7.53
C GLY A 367 9.23 -9.65 6.22
N LEU A 368 9.81 -8.85 5.33
CA LEU A 368 10.29 -9.32 4.04
C LEU A 368 11.56 -8.56 3.69
N ILE A 369 12.51 -9.31 3.12
CA ILE A 369 13.72 -8.70 2.62
C ILE A 369 14.06 -9.15 1.20
N LEU A 370 14.21 -8.17 0.31
CA LEU A 370 14.38 -8.40 -1.12
C LEU A 370 15.62 -7.71 -1.69
N GLY A 371 16.26 -8.37 -2.65
CA GLY A 371 17.38 -7.81 -3.40
C GLY A 371 18.70 -7.74 -2.61
N SER A 372 18.85 -8.60 -1.59
CA SER A 372 19.93 -8.53 -0.61
C SER A 372 21.22 -9.25 -1.05
N TYR A 373 21.61 -10.30 -0.34
CA TYR A 373 22.74 -11.16 -0.63
C TYR A 373 22.63 -11.72 -2.05
N TYR A 374 23.76 -11.84 -2.73
CA TYR A 374 23.90 -12.36 -4.10
C TYR A 374 23.03 -11.73 -5.20
N SER A 375 22.14 -10.78 -4.88
CA SER A 375 21.27 -10.10 -5.84
C SER A 375 22.01 -9.12 -6.75
N ASP A 376 23.31 -8.89 -6.52
CA ASP A 376 24.24 -8.16 -7.41
C ASP A 376 25.22 -9.05 -8.16
N TYR A 377 24.96 -10.35 -8.21
CA TYR A 377 25.73 -11.31 -9.00
C TYR A 377 24.91 -11.80 -10.18
N ASP A 378 25.62 -12.32 -11.19
CA ASP A 378 25.04 -13.04 -12.32
C ASP A 378 24.01 -12.21 -13.11
N THR A 379 23.13 -12.88 -13.86
CA THR A 379 22.06 -12.22 -14.62
C THR A 379 21.09 -11.47 -13.72
N VAL A 380 20.89 -11.91 -12.48
CA VAL A 380 19.96 -11.28 -11.54
C VAL A 380 20.38 -9.85 -11.18
N ALA A 381 21.69 -9.53 -11.22
CA ALA A 381 22.20 -8.16 -11.03
C ALA A 381 21.63 -7.13 -12.02
N THR A 382 21.06 -7.59 -13.14
CA THR A 382 20.43 -6.77 -14.18
C THR A 382 18.91 -6.73 -14.08
N ILE A 383 18.34 -7.28 -13.01
CA ILE A 383 16.90 -7.31 -12.74
C ILE A 383 16.63 -6.51 -11.48
N GLN A 384 15.68 -5.60 -11.55
CA GLN A 384 15.29 -4.80 -10.40
C GLN A 384 14.57 -5.69 -9.37
N PRO A 385 15.04 -5.77 -8.11
CA PRO A 385 14.32 -6.47 -7.05
C PRO A 385 12.92 -5.87 -6.85
N SER A 386 11.91 -6.72 -6.65
CA SER A 386 10.53 -6.24 -6.54
C SER A 386 9.65 -7.04 -5.60
N LEU A 387 8.78 -6.31 -4.91
CA LEU A 387 7.57 -6.83 -4.28
C LEU A 387 6.39 -6.51 -5.21
N THR A 388 5.71 -7.53 -5.70
CA THR A 388 4.58 -7.36 -6.62
C THR A 388 3.34 -8.06 -6.08
N LEU A 389 2.24 -7.33 -5.96
CA LEU A 389 0.90 -7.87 -5.77
C LEU A 389 0.16 -7.76 -7.09
N GLU A 390 -0.36 -8.86 -7.60
CA GLU A 390 -1.23 -8.86 -8.78
C GLU A 390 -2.69 -8.55 -8.42
N GLU A 391 -3.58 -8.57 -9.41
CA GLU A 391 -4.96 -8.14 -9.28
C GLU A 391 -5.69 -8.83 -8.11
N ASN A 392 -6.38 -8.04 -7.28
CA ASN A 392 -7.14 -8.52 -6.12
C ASN A 392 -6.31 -9.26 -5.05
N ALA A 393 -4.98 -9.31 -5.15
CA ALA A 393 -4.13 -9.94 -4.15
C ALA A 393 -4.15 -9.16 -2.84
N VAL A 394 -4.08 -9.86 -1.71
CA VAL A 394 -4.02 -9.28 -0.37
C VAL A 394 -2.75 -9.74 0.33
N LEU A 395 -1.91 -8.80 0.75
CA LEU A 395 -0.73 -9.06 1.57
C LEU A 395 -0.81 -8.25 2.85
N THR A 396 -0.70 -8.93 4.00
CA THR A 396 -0.53 -8.29 5.30
C THR A 396 0.80 -8.67 5.90
N ILE A 397 1.64 -7.68 6.23
CA ILE A 397 2.92 -7.89 6.89
C ILE A 397 2.91 -7.20 8.25
N ARG A 398 3.16 -7.95 9.32
CA ARG A 398 3.19 -7.45 10.70
C ARG A 398 4.53 -7.76 11.36
N THR A 399 5.15 -6.76 11.97
CA THR A 399 6.33 -6.96 12.83
C THR A 399 6.01 -6.58 14.27
N LEU A 400 6.36 -7.45 15.21
CA LEU A 400 6.00 -7.30 16.62
C LEU A 400 7.13 -6.69 17.46
N GLY A 401 8.38 -6.94 17.08
CA GLY A 401 9.56 -6.53 17.83
C GLY A 401 10.38 -5.46 17.13
N SER A 402 11.52 -5.10 17.73
CA SER A 402 12.44 -4.04 17.25
C SER A 402 13.84 -4.54 16.87
N SER A 403 14.09 -5.83 16.98
CA SER A 403 15.43 -6.43 16.86
C SER A 403 15.42 -7.61 15.89
N GLY A 404 16.49 -8.39 15.82
CA GLY A 404 16.57 -9.56 14.95
C GLY A 404 17.13 -9.24 13.57
N GLU A 405 16.89 -10.15 12.64
CA GLU A 405 17.42 -10.07 11.30
C GLU A 405 16.87 -8.85 10.56
N THR A 406 17.80 -8.18 9.93
CA THR A 406 17.59 -7.17 8.92
C THR A 406 18.82 -7.29 8.04
N ASN A 407 18.63 -7.41 6.74
CA ASN A 407 19.77 -7.53 5.86
C ASN A 407 20.10 -6.12 5.33
N SER A 408 21.19 -5.59 5.84
CA SER A 408 21.98 -4.54 5.21
C SER A 408 23.46 -4.87 5.31
N TRP A 409 23.75 -6.14 5.63
CA TRP A 409 25.09 -6.68 5.69
C TRP A 409 25.70 -6.69 4.30
N GLY A 410 26.77 -5.92 4.12
CA GLY A 410 27.43 -5.75 2.82
C GLY A 410 26.82 -4.68 1.92
N THR A 411 25.80 -3.93 2.37
CA THR A 411 25.24 -2.82 1.60
C THR A 411 25.45 -1.48 2.30
N ALA A 412 25.69 -0.42 1.52
CA ALA A 412 25.97 0.92 2.03
C ALA A 412 24.78 1.58 2.77
N GLY A 413 23.63 0.91 2.84
CA GLY A 413 22.42 1.38 3.49
C GLY A 413 22.45 1.42 5.01
N GLY A 414 23.36 0.69 5.66
CA GLY A 414 23.42 0.55 7.12
C GLY A 414 22.31 -0.33 7.70
N ASN A 415 22.43 -0.74 8.97
CA ASN A 415 21.52 -1.71 9.59
C ASN A 415 20.26 -1.03 10.17
N VAL A 416 19.22 -0.85 9.35
CA VAL A 416 17.94 -0.27 9.79
C VAL A 416 16.86 -1.36 9.75
N PRO A 417 16.40 -1.83 10.93
CA PRO A 417 15.28 -2.77 11.04
C PRO A 417 14.03 -2.22 10.35
N SER A 418 13.42 -3.02 9.48
CA SER A 418 12.27 -2.61 8.69
C SER A 418 11.15 -3.65 8.67
N VAL A 419 9.96 -3.31 8.17
CA VAL A 419 8.93 -4.32 7.87
C VAL A 419 9.15 -4.84 6.46
N ILE A 420 9.24 -3.93 5.50
CA ILE A 420 9.63 -4.19 4.12
C ILE A 420 10.98 -3.53 3.87
N SER A 421 11.95 -4.34 3.47
CA SER A 421 13.25 -3.86 2.97
C SER A 421 13.45 -4.36 1.54
N VAL A 422 13.48 -3.45 0.58
CA VAL A 422 13.82 -3.77 -0.82
C VAL A 422 15.08 -2.99 -1.21
N GLN A 423 16.16 -3.71 -1.43
CA GLN A 423 17.46 -3.12 -1.70
C GLN A 423 17.65 -2.81 -3.19
N ARG A 424 18.79 -2.19 -3.52
CA ARG A 424 19.29 -2.07 -4.91
C ARG A 424 18.37 -1.32 -5.87
N ASN A 425 17.85 -0.15 -5.45
CA ASN A 425 16.82 0.57 -6.19
C ASN A 425 15.58 -0.27 -6.53
N GLY A 426 15.22 -1.24 -5.68
CA GLY A 426 14.05 -2.06 -5.90
C GLY A 426 12.72 -1.31 -5.79
N LYS A 427 11.63 -2.00 -6.13
CA LYS A 427 10.30 -1.42 -6.25
C LYS A 427 9.21 -2.21 -5.53
N ILE A 428 8.10 -1.54 -5.25
CA ILE A 428 6.84 -2.14 -4.81
C ILE A 428 5.77 -1.82 -5.86
N ASP A 429 5.13 -2.84 -6.40
CA ASP A 429 4.00 -2.72 -7.32
C ASP A 429 2.77 -3.36 -6.68
N VAL A 430 1.71 -2.58 -6.44
CA VAL A 430 0.42 -3.05 -5.93
C VAL A 430 -0.58 -2.97 -7.08
N GLY A 431 -0.96 -4.11 -7.64
CA GLY A 431 -1.82 -4.21 -8.81
C GLY A 431 -3.26 -3.75 -8.57
N GLU A 432 -4.06 -3.76 -9.63
CA GLU A 432 -5.46 -3.31 -9.60
C GLU A 432 -6.26 -4.02 -8.49
N ASN A 433 -7.03 -3.24 -7.72
CA ASN A 433 -7.86 -3.69 -6.59
C ASN A 433 -7.11 -4.51 -5.50
N ALA A 434 -5.78 -4.57 -5.54
CA ALA A 434 -4.97 -5.30 -4.57
C ALA A 434 -4.83 -4.51 -3.27
N ASN A 435 -4.53 -5.21 -2.17
CA ASN A 435 -4.43 -4.63 -0.83
C ASN A 435 -3.10 -5.00 -0.17
N LEU A 436 -2.24 -4.00 0.06
CA LEU A 436 -1.04 -4.13 0.86
C LEU A 436 -1.25 -3.50 2.24
N ASN A 437 -1.13 -4.29 3.30
CA ASN A 437 -1.24 -3.85 4.68
C ASN A 437 0.10 -4.04 5.39
N VAL A 438 0.63 -2.98 6.00
CA VAL A 438 1.90 -3.00 6.74
C VAL A 438 1.68 -2.51 8.16
N GLU A 439 2.04 -3.35 9.12
CA GLU A 439 1.76 -3.11 10.53
C GLU A 439 2.99 -3.30 11.41
N THR A 440 3.09 -2.43 12.38
CA THR A 440 4.13 -2.46 13.41
C THR A 440 3.42 -2.54 14.76
N ALA A 441 3.87 -3.37 15.70
CA ALA A 441 3.27 -3.40 17.04
C ALA A 441 3.57 -2.11 17.82
N GLU A 442 2.80 -1.86 18.90
CA GLU A 442 3.04 -0.72 19.77
C GLU A 442 4.45 -0.78 20.40
N GLY A 443 5.13 0.36 20.43
CA GLY A 443 6.47 0.49 21.00
C GLY A 443 7.61 0.09 20.06
N THR A 444 7.33 -0.38 18.84
CA THR A 444 8.41 -0.78 17.93
C THR A 444 9.09 0.38 17.21
N THR A 445 10.38 0.21 16.97
CA THR A 445 11.25 1.17 16.26
C THR A 445 11.52 0.79 14.80
N ARG A 446 10.85 -0.26 14.30
CA ARG A 446 10.96 -0.73 12.92
C ARG A 446 10.38 0.28 11.94
N VAL A 447 11.12 0.51 10.87
CA VAL A 447 10.69 1.33 9.74
C VAL A 447 9.73 0.52 8.85
N PRO A 448 8.49 0.96 8.61
CA PRO A 448 7.56 0.24 7.74
C PRO A 448 8.13 -0.08 6.35
N VAL A 449 8.64 0.93 5.64
CA VAL A 449 9.06 0.77 4.26
C VAL A 449 10.42 1.41 4.05
N ARG A 450 11.35 0.60 3.56
CA ARG A 450 12.73 1.01 3.31
C ARG A 450 13.15 0.54 1.92
N LEU A 451 13.30 1.46 0.96
CA LEU A 451 13.65 1.14 -0.42
C LEU A 451 14.89 1.90 -0.93
N GLY A 452 15.65 1.25 -1.81
CA GLY A 452 16.65 1.90 -2.65
C GLY A 452 18.07 1.97 -2.09
N TYR A 453 18.37 1.26 -1.00
CA TYR A 453 19.64 1.38 -0.27
C TYR A 453 20.84 0.66 -0.91
N SER A 454 21.17 1.00 -2.15
CA SER A 454 22.44 0.75 -2.87
C SER A 454 22.16 1.02 -4.34
N ARG A 455 22.96 1.86 -5.02
CA ARG A 455 22.75 2.10 -6.46
C ARG A 455 23.40 0.96 -7.25
N ALA A 456 22.66 -0.12 -7.52
CA ALA A 456 23.15 -1.25 -8.31
C ALA A 456 23.34 -0.86 -9.79
N THR A 457 22.42 -0.06 -10.33
CA THR A 457 22.50 0.44 -11.71
C THR A 457 21.97 1.88 -11.78
N SER A 458 22.48 2.69 -12.72
CA SER A 458 22.01 4.07 -12.91
C SER A 458 20.61 4.16 -13.50
N ASN A 459 20.03 3.06 -13.97
CA ASN A 459 18.86 3.03 -14.84
C ASN A 459 17.56 2.61 -14.13
N TRP A 460 17.62 2.19 -12.87
CA TRP A 460 16.43 1.86 -12.10
C TRP A 460 15.99 3.00 -11.21
N THR A 461 14.69 3.25 -11.26
CA THR A 461 13.96 4.15 -10.36
C THR A 461 13.43 3.34 -9.19
N THR A 462 13.80 3.74 -7.96
CA THR A 462 13.16 3.21 -6.75
C THR A 462 11.70 3.68 -6.73
N SER A 463 10.72 2.78 -6.71
CA SER A 463 9.32 3.19 -6.81
C SER A 463 8.35 2.41 -5.92
N ILE A 464 7.24 3.07 -5.58
CA ILE A 464 6.02 2.48 -5.02
C ILE A 464 4.89 2.85 -5.99
N ASN A 465 4.31 1.86 -6.66
CA ASN A 465 3.25 2.07 -7.65
C ASN A 465 1.96 1.40 -7.16
N LEU A 466 0.90 2.17 -7.02
CA LEU A 466 -0.44 1.68 -6.71
C LEU A 466 -1.29 1.73 -7.98
N GLY A 467 -1.71 0.57 -8.46
CA GLY A 467 -2.63 0.42 -9.59
C GLY A 467 -4.04 0.87 -9.24
N ASP A 468 -4.93 0.87 -10.23
CA ASP A 468 -6.27 1.41 -10.08
C ASP A 468 -7.07 0.68 -8.99
N GLY A 469 -7.80 1.43 -8.16
CA GLY A 469 -8.62 0.89 -7.06
C GLY A 469 -7.86 0.18 -5.94
N SER A 470 -6.53 0.12 -6.00
CA SER A 470 -5.69 -0.58 -5.02
C SER A 470 -5.56 0.18 -3.70
N ASN A 471 -5.19 -0.53 -2.63
CA ASN A 471 -5.01 0.05 -1.31
C ASN A 471 -3.63 -0.27 -0.73
N PHE A 472 -2.96 0.75 -0.19
CA PHE A 472 -1.77 0.58 0.65
C PHE A 472 -2.00 1.22 2.02
N ASN A 473 -2.24 0.37 3.02
CA ASN A 473 -2.51 0.76 4.39
C ASN A 473 -1.29 0.53 5.27
N VAL A 474 -0.82 1.56 5.99
CA VAL A 474 0.35 1.46 6.86
C VAL A 474 0.04 1.98 8.26
N ASN A 475 0.25 1.12 9.27
CA ASN A 475 0.14 1.47 10.68
C ASN A 475 1.53 1.47 11.32
N ILE A 476 2.05 2.68 11.58
CA ILE A 476 3.31 2.93 12.27
C ILE A 476 2.99 3.18 13.74
N ASN A 477 3.10 2.18 14.60
CA ASN A 477 2.74 2.33 16.01
C ASN A 477 3.88 2.87 16.90
N GLY A 478 5.09 3.05 16.34
CA GLY A 478 6.20 3.85 16.89
C GLY A 478 6.68 3.44 18.28
N PRO A 479 7.72 4.10 18.82
CA PRO A 479 8.33 5.33 18.32
C PRO A 479 9.37 5.11 17.22
N ILE A 480 9.43 6.01 16.23
CA ILE A 480 10.54 6.09 15.28
C ILE A 480 11.40 7.32 15.63
N SER A 481 12.71 7.09 15.81
CA SER A 481 13.68 8.16 16.05
C SER A 481 14.53 8.48 14.84
N ASN A 482 14.95 9.74 14.71
CA ASN A 482 15.82 10.18 13.61
C ASN A 482 17.27 9.67 13.74
N THR A 483 17.53 8.76 14.67
CA THR A 483 18.83 8.09 14.78
C THR A 483 19.11 7.31 13.50
N GLY A 484 20.07 7.78 12.71
CA GLY A 484 20.38 7.21 11.39
C GLY A 484 19.43 7.67 10.27
N SER A 485 18.85 8.86 10.38
CA SER A 485 17.99 9.46 9.35
C SER A 485 16.74 8.63 9.02
N ARG A 486 16.14 8.00 10.03
CA ARG A 486 14.96 7.14 9.84
C ARG A 486 13.70 7.95 9.60
N GLY A 487 12.81 7.39 8.80
CA GLY A 487 11.43 7.83 8.61
C GLY A 487 10.48 6.63 8.55
N GLY A 488 9.18 6.87 8.43
CA GLY A 488 8.20 5.79 8.25
C GLY A 488 8.36 5.10 6.89
N PHE A 489 8.50 5.92 5.85
CA PHE A 489 8.94 5.55 4.52
C PHE A 489 10.28 6.21 4.28
N MET A 490 11.25 5.40 3.88
CA MET A 490 12.58 5.90 3.56
C MET A 490 12.91 5.56 2.10
N LEU A 491 12.99 6.59 1.27
CA LEU A 491 13.21 6.53 -0.16
C LEU A 491 14.41 7.41 -0.55
N GLN A 492 15.18 6.96 -1.54
CA GLN A 492 16.38 7.67 -1.98
C GLN A 492 16.09 8.82 -2.95
N GLN A 493 17.16 9.41 -3.49
CA GLN A 493 17.08 10.37 -4.59
C GLN A 493 16.42 9.75 -5.83
N SER A 494 15.69 10.56 -6.59
CA SER A 494 14.98 10.18 -7.82
C SER A 494 14.04 8.99 -7.63
N SER A 495 13.47 8.83 -6.44
CA SER A 495 12.45 7.83 -6.16
C SER A 495 11.06 8.33 -6.54
N GLU A 496 10.13 7.41 -6.80
CA GLU A 496 8.75 7.73 -7.16
C GLU A 496 7.75 7.04 -6.22
N ILE A 497 6.70 7.75 -5.84
CA ILE A 497 5.48 7.16 -5.31
C ILE A 497 4.34 7.59 -6.23
N ASN A 498 3.63 6.62 -6.80
CA ASN A 498 2.52 6.86 -7.72
C ASN A 498 1.25 6.23 -7.13
N VAL A 499 0.29 7.06 -6.71
CA VAL A 499 -1.04 6.64 -6.26
C VAL A 499 -2.00 6.70 -7.44
N GLY A 500 -2.31 5.54 -8.05
CA GLY A 500 -3.12 5.43 -9.27
C GLY A 500 -4.59 5.84 -9.11
N ASN A 501 -5.40 5.62 -10.17
CA ASN A 501 -6.76 6.13 -10.20
C ASN A 501 -7.65 5.40 -9.19
N ASN A 502 -8.40 6.16 -8.40
CA ASN A 502 -9.22 5.60 -7.30
C ASN A 502 -8.43 4.76 -6.27
N ALA A 503 -7.09 4.74 -6.34
CA ALA A 503 -6.26 4.04 -5.38
C ALA A 503 -6.18 4.83 -4.06
N VAL A 504 -5.96 4.15 -2.94
CA VAL A 504 -5.88 4.76 -1.62
C VAL A 504 -4.57 4.37 -0.93
N MET A 505 -3.76 5.38 -0.61
CA MET A 505 -2.62 5.24 0.30
C MET A 505 -2.97 5.87 1.65
N SER A 506 -3.06 5.07 2.70
CA SER A 506 -3.43 5.51 4.04
C SER A 506 -2.36 5.16 5.05
N ILE A 507 -1.82 6.17 5.74
CA ILE A 507 -0.73 5.99 6.70
C ILE A 507 -1.15 6.59 8.05
N ASN A 508 -1.20 5.74 9.08
CA ASN A 508 -1.43 6.15 10.47
C ASN A 508 -0.13 6.00 11.24
N ALA A 509 0.49 7.12 11.59
CA ALA A 509 1.76 7.17 12.28
C ALA A 509 1.64 7.67 13.71
N LYS A 510 2.26 6.94 14.65
CA LYS A 510 2.33 7.29 16.06
C LYS A 510 3.76 7.56 16.47
N GLN A 511 3.95 8.54 17.35
CA GLN A 511 5.21 8.80 18.04
C GLN A 511 6.42 8.92 17.09
N MET A 512 6.24 9.69 16.01
CA MET A 512 7.32 10.06 15.11
C MET A 512 8.15 11.16 15.78
N THR A 513 9.30 10.81 16.37
CA THR A 513 10.07 11.76 17.20
C THR A 513 10.87 12.77 16.37
N THR A 514 11.58 13.70 17.03
CA THR A 514 12.22 14.86 16.39
C THR A 514 13.07 14.45 15.18
N GLY A 515 12.72 15.02 14.03
CA GLY A 515 13.43 14.83 12.76
C GLY A 515 13.08 13.56 11.98
N ALA A 516 12.30 12.62 12.52
CA ALA A 516 11.89 11.41 11.80
C ALA A 516 10.59 11.68 11.03
N PRO A 517 10.61 11.83 9.69
CA PRO A 517 9.38 12.11 8.94
C PRO A 517 8.54 10.84 8.74
N VAL A 518 7.22 11.00 8.55
CA VAL A 518 6.36 9.86 8.13
C VAL A 518 6.79 9.38 6.74
N ILE A 519 6.95 10.30 5.78
CA ILE A 519 7.52 10.02 4.46
C ILE A 519 8.79 10.88 4.27
N SER A 520 9.92 10.21 4.03
CA SER A 520 11.20 10.83 3.64
C SER A 520 11.53 10.47 2.20
N MET A 521 11.67 11.48 1.34
CA MET A 521 12.07 11.29 -0.06
C MET A 521 13.31 12.10 -0.40
N GLY A 522 14.23 11.50 -1.17
CA GLY A 522 15.49 12.12 -1.54
C GLY A 522 15.37 13.21 -2.61
N GLN A 523 16.52 13.68 -3.10
CA GLN A 523 16.59 14.74 -4.12
C GLN A 523 15.90 14.32 -5.41
N ASN A 524 15.20 15.24 -6.08
CA ASN A 524 14.49 15.01 -7.36
C ASN A 524 13.49 13.84 -7.33
N ALA A 525 13.00 13.47 -6.14
CA ALA A 525 11.98 12.45 -5.98
C ALA A 525 10.60 12.99 -6.37
N LYS A 526 9.66 12.11 -6.71
CA LYS A 526 8.31 12.45 -7.16
C LYS A 526 7.27 11.71 -6.34
N LEU A 527 6.24 12.41 -5.89
CA LEU A 527 5.06 11.82 -5.28
C LEU A 527 3.83 12.32 -6.03
N ASP A 528 3.19 11.42 -6.78
CA ASP A 528 2.01 11.72 -7.58
C ASP A 528 0.76 11.05 -7.01
N VAL A 529 -0.33 11.80 -6.99
CA VAL A 529 -1.68 11.30 -6.70
C VAL A 529 -2.53 11.51 -7.95
N SER A 530 -2.84 10.42 -8.66
CA SER A 530 -3.60 10.43 -9.91
C SER A 530 -5.07 10.82 -9.71
N GLN A 531 -5.84 10.81 -10.80
CA GLN A 531 -7.24 11.23 -10.80
C GLN A 531 -8.06 10.38 -9.82
N LYS A 532 -8.76 11.05 -8.90
CA LYS A 532 -9.54 10.42 -7.81
C LYS A 532 -8.72 9.50 -6.89
N GLY A 533 -7.39 9.43 -7.05
CA GLY A 533 -6.50 8.77 -6.11
C GLY A 533 -6.51 9.52 -4.77
N SER A 534 -6.20 8.82 -3.68
CA SER A 534 -6.23 9.38 -2.34
C SER A 534 -4.96 9.09 -1.54
N LEU A 535 -4.35 10.14 -0.99
CA LEU A 535 -3.28 10.06 0.00
C LEU A 535 -3.77 10.61 1.35
N VAL A 536 -3.77 9.79 2.39
CA VAL A 536 -4.17 10.17 3.75
C VAL A 536 -3.04 9.91 4.72
N LEU A 537 -2.54 10.97 5.38
CA LEU A 537 -1.51 10.88 6.42
C LEU A 537 -2.08 11.36 7.76
N ASN A 538 -2.13 10.47 8.73
CA ASN A 538 -2.49 10.80 10.11
C ASN A 538 -1.25 10.65 10.99
N LYS A 539 -0.87 11.70 11.74
CA LYS A 539 0.22 11.65 12.71
C LYS A 539 -0.30 11.97 14.10
N ASN A 540 -0.02 11.09 15.05
CA ASN A 540 -0.42 11.21 16.44
C ASN A 540 0.81 11.09 17.36
N GLY A 541 1.19 12.18 18.01
CA GLY A 541 2.35 12.17 18.89
C GLY A 541 3.68 12.36 18.16
N GLY A 542 4.67 12.84 18.91
CA GLY A 542 6.02 13.12 18.44
C GLY A 542 6.13 14.38 17.57
N THR A 543 7.36 14.80 17.33
CA THR A 543 7.72 16.10 16.74
C THR A 543 8.28 15.99 15.31
N GLY A 544 8.28 14.80 14.71
CA GLY A 544 8.71 14.55 13.33
C GLY A 544 7.76 15.15 12.30
N ARG A 545 8.23 15.31 11.05
CA ARG A 545 7.42 15.83 9.94
C ARG A 545 6.44 14.77 9.43
N MET A 546 5.40 15.16 8.71
CA MET A 546 4.62 14.20 7.91
C MET A 546 5.30 13.91 6.58
N LEU A 547 5.72 14.96 5.89
CA LEU A 547 6.30 14.86 4.56
C LEU A 547 7.60 15.65 4.51
N ASP A 548 8.68 14.98 4.13
CA ASP A 548 10.00 15.57 3.94
C ASP A 548 10.48 15.28 2.51
N LEU A 549 10.41 16.33 1.68
CA LEU A 549 10.83 16.33 0.28
C LEU A 549 12.15 17.07 0.17
N SER A 550 13.18 16.42 -0.37
CA SER A 550 14.49 17.06 -0.54
C SER A 550 14.52 18.05 -1.72
N ILE A 551 15.73 18.51 -2.07
CA ILE A 551 15.97 19.47 -3.18
C ILE A 551 15.41 18.93 -4.49
N GLY A 552 14.67 19.77 -5.23
CA GLY A 552 14.11 19.45 -6.55
C GLY A 552 13.00 18.40 -6.55
N ALA A 553 12.52 17.96 -5.39
CA ALA A 553 11.46 16.97 -5.30
C ALA A 553 10.08 17.57 -5.64
N GLN A 554 9.18 16.73 -6.13
CA GLN A 554 7.86 17.13 -6.62
C GLN A 554 6.77 16.39 -5.87
N PHE A 555 5.72 17.10 -5.47
CA PHE A 555 4.47 16.53 -5.00
C PHE A 555 3.33 17.06 -5.86
N ASN A 556 2.71 16.18 -6.63
CA ASN A 556 1.64 16.53 -7.55
C ASN A 556 0.38 15.76 -7.19
N VAL A 557 -0.71 16.49 -6.98
CA VAL A 557 -2.05 15.93 -6.92
C VAL A 557 -2.70 16.29 -8.25
N HIS A 558 -2.94 15.30 -9.11
CA HIS A 558 -3.59 15.48 -10.40
C HIS A 558 -5.09 15.80 -10.21
N ASP A 559 -5.75 16.09 -11.32
CA ASP A 559 -7.15 16.53 -11.32
C ASP A 559 -8.06 15.59 -10.52
N GLN A 560 -8.91 16.15 -9.67
CA GLN A 560 -9.82 15.41 -8.77
C GLN A 560 -9.13 14.48 -7.75
N GLY A 561 -7.80 14.48 -7.66
CA GLY A 561 -7.05 13.77 -6.62
C GLY A 561 -7.31 14.34 -5.23
N VAL A 562 -7.14 13.53 -4.19
CA VAL A 562 -7.45 13.89 -2.80
C VAL A 562 -6.26 13.63 -1.89
N THR A 563 -5.77 14.67 -1.21
CA THR A 563 -4.75 14.54 -0.17
C THR A 563 -5.21 15.14 1.15
N LYS A 564 -5.05 14.40 2.25
CA LYS A 564 -5.45 14.85 3.60
C LYS A 564 -4.41 14.52 4.66
N PHE A 565 -3.89 15.54 5.32
CA PHE A 565 -2.88 15.42 6.38
C PHE A 565 -3.44 15.90 7.72
N THR A 566 -3.44 15.04 8.75
CA THR A 566 -3.98 15.35 10.08
C THR A 566 -2.97 15.10 11.19
N SER A 567 -2.62 16.16 11.91
CA SER A 567 -1.65 16.19 13.00
C SER A 567 -2.36 16.34 14.34
N THR A 568 -2.00 15.49 15.31
CA THR A 568 -2.59 15.43 16.65
C THR A 568 -1.54 15.11 17.70
N ASN A 569 -1.75 15.62 18.92
CA ASN A 569 -0.91 15.45 20.11
C ASN A 569 0.58 15.75 19.88
N GLU A 570 0.91 16.84 19.19
CA GLU A 570 2.32 17.19 18.88
C GLU A 570 2.99 18.11 19.92
N ASP A 571 2.30 18.38 21.04
CA ASP A 571 2.78 19.17 22.18
C ASP A 571 3.50 20.47 21.74
N THR A 572 4.78 20.60 22.08
CA THR A 572 5.63 21.76 21.80
C THR A 572 6.49 21.60 20.53
N SER A 573 6.07 20.75 19.58
CA SER A 573 6.82 20.51 18.33
C SER A 573 7.17 21.79 17.58
N THR A 574 8.43 21.93 17.17
CA THR A 574 8.93 23.07 16.39
C THR A 574 9.23 22.72 14.93
N SER A 575 9.19 21.43 14.56
CA SER A 575 9.45 20.99 13.18
C SER A 575 8.34 21.45 12.25
N SER A 576 8.62 21.72 10.98
CA SER A 576 7.53 21.90 10.01
C SER A 576 6.63 20.67 9.88
N LEU A 577 5.39 20.82 9.45
CA LEU A 577 4.53 19.65 9.18
C LEU A 577 4.89 19.02 7.82
N ILE A 578 5.05 19.87 6.81
CA ILE A 578 5.54 19.53 5.48
C ILE A 578 6.80 20.36 5.21
N TYR A 579 7.84 19.70 4.72
CA TYR A 579 9.05 20.35 4.24
C TYR A 579 9.30 20.02 2.77
N GLY A 580 9.62 21.04 1.97
CA GLY A 580 10.19 20.88 0.64
C GLY A 580 11.51 21.64 0.49
N GLY A 581 12.53 20.97 -0.04
CA GLY A 581 13.83 21.58 -0.30
C GLY A 581 13.80 22.65 -1.39
N SER A 582 14.95 23.26 -1.66
CA SER A 582 15.08 24.24 -2.74
C SER A 582 14.64 23.67 -4.09
N GLY A 583 13.93 24.47 -4.88
CA GLY A 583 13.42 24.08 -6.21
C GLY A 583 12.37 22.97 -6.19
N SER A 584 11.79 22.65 -5.03
CA SER A 584 10.67 21.70 -4.95
C SER A 584 9.39 22.30 -5.53
N SER A 585 8.51 21.44 -6.04
CA SER A 585 7.20 21.84 -6.56
C SER A 585 6.07 21.11 -5.84
N PHE A 586 5.02 21.85 -5.52
CA PHE A 586 3.80 21.37 -4.89
C PHE A 586 2.62 21.82 -5.76
N ILE A 587 1.99 20.89 -6.50
CA ILE A 587 1.01 21.22 -7.52
C ILE A 587 -0.30 20.48 -7.25
N ILE A 588 -1.42 21.19 -7.21
CA ILE A 588 -2.77 20.60 -7.13
C ILE A 588 -3.53 20.93 -8.41
N GLY A 589 -3.96 19.90 -9.13
CA GLY A 589 -4.71 20.00 -10.38
C GLY A 589 -6.17 20.40 -10.18
N GLU A 590 -6.90 20.45 -11.29
CA GLU A 590 -8.28 20.92 -11.33
C GLU A 590 -9.19 20.06 -10.48
N LYS A 591 -10.09 20.70 -9.72
CA LYS A 591 -11.03 20.02 -8.81
C LYS A 591 -10.35 19.07 -7.81
N GLY A 592 -9.04 19.20 -7.59
CA GLY A 592 -8.29 18.47 -6.56
C GLY A 592 -8.64 18.95 -5.15
N ILE A 593 -8.38 18.11 -4.15
CA ILE A 593 -8.58 18.41 -2.72
C ILE A 593 -7.24 18.29 -2.00
N PHE A 594 -6.84 19.33 -1.29
CA PHE A 594 -5.70 19.30 -0.37
C PHE A 594 -6.12 19.88 0.99
N GLU A 595 -6.12 19.05 2.02
CA GLU A 595 -6.51 19.44 3.37
C GLU A 595 -5.37 19.14 4.35
N VAL A 596 -5.00 20.12 5.17
CA VAL A 596 -4.00 20.00 6.22
C VAL A 596 -4.57 20.53 7.52
N LEU A 597 -4.59 19.68 8.55
CA LEU A 597 -5.13 20.01 9.86
C LEU A 597 -4.09 19.78 10.95
N ILE A 598 -3.77 20.82 11.71
CA ILE A 598 -3.10 20.72 13.01
C ILE A 598 -4.18 20.88 14.08
N LYS A 599 -4.56 19.76 14.71
CA LYS A 599 -5.71 19.68 15.60
C LYS A 599 -5.45 20.31 16.97
N ASP A 600 -4.21 20.26 17.44
CA ASP A 600 -3.81 20.71 18.78
C ASP A 600 -2.28 20.98 18.83
N GLY A 601 -1.80 21.44 19.99
CA GLY A 601 -0.39 21.72 20.28
C GLY A 601 -0.13 23.20 20.61
N SER A 602 1.09 23.49 21.06
CA SER A 602 1.52 24.85 21.44
C SER A 602 2.88 25.27 20.88
N GLY A 603 3.57 24.39 20.15
CA GLY A 603 4.87 24.71 19.55
C GLY A 603 4.79 25.75 18.44
N VAL A 604 5.82 26.62 18.37
CA VAL A 604 6.00 27.59 17.28
C VAL A 604 6.67 26.88 16.11
N ARG A 605 5.98 26.79 14.97
CA ARG A 605 6.41 25.98 13.82
C ARG A 605 5.76 26.47 12.53
N ASN A 606 6.22 25.93 11.40
CA ASN A 606 5.59 26.13 10.10
C ASN A 606 4.65 24.95 9.78
N MET A 607 3.50 25.19 9.16
CA MET A 607 2.72 24.12 8.56
C MET A 607 3.41 23.68 7.26
N LEU A 608 3.55 24.61 6.31
CA LEU A 608 4.26 24.42 5.06
C LEU A 608 5.60 25.18 5.11
N GLU A 609 6.72 24.48 4.92
CA GLU A 609 8.04 25.09 4.85
C GLU A 609 8.74 24.69 3.56
N PHE A 610 9.09 25.67 2.73
CA PHE A 610 9.76 25.45 1.46
C PHE A 610 11.05 26.24 1.34
N GLY A 611 12.07 25.58 0.78
CA GLY A 611 13.35 26.18 0.45
C GLY A 611 13.26 27.23 -0.67
N SER A 612 14.42 27.71 -1.11
CA SER A 612 14.51 28.75 -2.15
C SER A 612 13.90 28.30 -3.48
N SER A 613 13.20 29.22 -4.16
CA SER A 613 12.62 29.00 -5.50
C SER A 613 11.63 27.83 -5.59
N ALA A 614 11.03 27.45 -4.47
CA ALA A 614 9.94 26.48 -4.46
C ALA A 614 8.63 27.08 -4.98
N ILE A 615 7.78 26.23 -5.55
CA ILE A 615 6.49 26.61 -6.12
C ILE A 615 5.38 25.86 -5.38
N PHE A 616 4.36 26.58 -4.92
CA PHE A 616 3.06 26.02 -4.56
C PHE A 616 2.03 26.54 -5.56
N ASN A 617 1.42 25.65 -6.34
CA ASN A 617 0.45 26.04 -7.38
C ASN A 617 -0.82 25.20 -7.29
N PHE A 618 -1.97 25.81 -7.53
CA PHE A 618 -3.19 25.07 -7.80
C PHE A 618 -4.15 25.80 -8.75
N ALA A 619 -4.67 25.05 -9.70
CA ALA A 619 -5.62 25.53 -10.71
C ALA A 619 -7.01 25.03 -10.36
N ASN A 620 -7.99 25.93 -10.18
CA ASN A 620 -9.41 25.60 -10.01
C ASN A 620 -9.68 24.40 -9.06
N ALA A 621 -8.88 24.29 -7.98
CA ALA A 621 -8.96 23.19 -7.03
C ALA A 621 -10.34 23.17 -6.37
N LYS A 622 -10.85 21.97 -6.08
CA LYS A 622 -12.15 21.80 -5.42
C LYS A 622 -12.11 22.39 -4.02
N LYS A 623 -11.01 22.13 -3.31
CA LYS A 623 -10.77 22.64 -1.97
C LYS A 623 -9.28 22.64 -1.61
N ILE A 624 -8.78 23.76 -1.13
CA ILE A 624 -7.51 23.84 -0.38
C ILE A 624 -7.84 24.32 1.04
N ASP A 625 -7.51 23.56 2.07
CA ASP A 625 -7.83 23.89 3.47
C ASP A 625 -6.58 23.76 4.34
N LEU A 626 -6.03 24.89 4.78
CA LEU A 626 -4.90 24.95 5.70
C LEU A 626 -5.41 25.37 7.07
N ASP A 627 -5.66 24.42 7.98
CA ASP A 627 -6.27 24.68 9.29
C ASP A 627 -5.28 24.42 10.44
N SER A 628 -4.87 25.49 11.11
CA SER A 628 -4.04 25.46 12.31
C SER A 628 -4.73 26.07 13.53
N ARG A 629 -6.07 26.19 13.52
CA ARG A 629 -6.81 26.79 14.65
C ARG A 629 -6.61 26.04 15.97
N GLY A 630 -6.24 24.76 15.92
CA GLY A 630 -5.82 23.97 17.07
C GLY A 630 -4.49 24.38 17.71
N ASN A 631 -3.63 25.09 16.97
CA ASN A 631 -2.36 25.65 17.44
C ASN A 631 -2.09 27.01 16.77
N ILE A 632 -2.53 28.10 17.41
CA ILE A 632 -2.42 29.46 16.88
C ILE A 632 -0.97 29.99 16.72
N ASN A 633 0.02 29.27 17.27
CA ASN A 633 1.45 29.64 17.14
C ASN A 633 2.05 29.19 15.80
N VAL A 634 1.30 28.49 14.97
CA VAL A 634 1.72 28.03 13.65
C VAL A 634 1.80 29.22 12.67
N ASN A 635 2.83 29.20 11.81
CA ASN A 635 2.84 29.97 10.57
C ASN A 635 2.36 29.04 9.46
N LEU A 636 1.29 29.41 8.74
CA LEU A 636 0.72 28.54 7.71
C LEU A 636 1.72 28.26 6.59
N ILE A 637 2.45 29.29 6.15
CA ILE A 637 3.38 29.21 5.01
C ILE A 637 4.70 29.89 5.37
N ASN A 638 5.81 29.24 5.04
CA ASN A 638 7.15 29.78 5.07
C ASN A 638 7.88 29.42 3.76
N MET A 639 8.24 30.42 2.96
CA MET A 639 9.00 30.21 1.73
C MET A 639 10.06 31.30 1.54
N SER A 640 11.24 30.95 1.04
CA SER A 640 12.38 31.87 0.96
C SER A 640 12.75 32.29 -0.48
N ASN A 641 13.22 33.53 -0.65
CA ASN A 641 13.95 34.07 -1.82
C ASN A 641 13.35 33.88 -3.24
N PRO A 642 12.38 34.71 -3.62
CA PRO A 642 11.02 34.62 -3.07
C PRO A 642 10.42 33.24 -3.41
N GLY A 643 9.63 32.70 -2.49
CA GLY A 643 8.72 31.60 -2.82
C GLY A 643 7.44 32.14 -3.42
N THR A 644 6.87 31.41 -4.38
CA THR A 644 5.64 31.83 -5.07
C THR A 644 4.51 30.86 -4.79
N PHE A 645 3.38 31.42 -4.37
CA PHE A 645 2.10 30.74 -4.24
C PHE A 645 1.15 31.27 -5.30
N ILE A 646 0.56 30.39 -6.10
CA ILE A 646 -0.28 30.72 -7.25
C ILE A 646 -1.62 30.00 -7.12
N ALA A 647 -2.71 30.74 -7.36
CA ALA A 647 -4.06 30.19 -7.43
C ALA A 647 -4.87 30.88 -8.54
N ASP A 648 -5.56 30.11 -9.38
CA ASP A 648 -6.28 30.66 -10.54
C ASP A 648 -7.60 31.36 -10.16
N ILE A 649 -8.64 30.59 -9.83
CA ILE A 649 -10.00 31.11 -9.55
C ILE A 649 -10.54 30.45 -8.29
N GLN A 650 -10.86 31.24 -7.27
CA GLN A 650 -11.29 30.68 -5.99
C GLN A 650 -12.18 31.64 -5.20
N LYS A 651 -13.06 31.05 -4.37
CA LYS A 651 -13.59 31.71 -3.17
C LYS A 651 -12.54 31.56 -2.07
N VAL A 652 -12.10 32.66 -1.48
CA VAL A 652 -11.08 32.65 -0.42
C VAL A 652 -11.70 33.06 0.91
N SER A 653 -11.52 32.23 1.94
CA SER A 653 -11.94 32.53 3.31
C SER A 653 -10.77 32.40 4.27
N ALA A 654 -10.60 33.36 5.19
CA ALA A 654 -9.49 33.35 6.14
C ALA A 654 -9.94 33.69 7.57
N TRP A 655 -9.31 33.04 8.55
CA TRP A 655 -9.50 33.29 9.97
C TRP A 655 -8.20 33.86 10.54
N SER A 656 -8.30 35.03 11.17
CA SER A 656 -7.17 35.61 11.91
C SER A 656 -6.81 34.72 13.11
N LYS A 657 -5.56 34.80 13.58
CA LYS A 657 -5.15 34.10 14.83
C LYS A 657 -6.02 34.49 16.03
N VAL A 658 -6.48 35.74 16.08
CA VAL A 658 -7.37 36.26 17.13
C VAL A 658 -8.77 35.64 17.05
N ASP A 659 -9.27 35.38 15.84
CA ASP A 659 -10.59 34.81 15.59
C ASP A 659 -10.57 33.29 15.36
N SER A 660 -9.50 32.62 15.79
CA SER A 660 -9.29 31.18 15.56
C SER A 660 -10.41 30.29 16.13
N SER A 661 -11.13 30.74 17.15
CA SER A 661 -12.28 30.01 17.72
C SER A 661 -13.61 30.27 16.99
N GLN A 662 -13.65 31.23 16.07
CA GLN A 662 -14.89 31.63 15.41
C GLN A 662 -15.29 30.63 14.31
N VAL A 663 -16.60 30.44 14.16
CA VAL A 663 -17.17 29.61 13.08
C VAL A 663 -17.07 30.34 11.74
N MET A 664 -17.38 31.64 11.73
CA MET A 664 -17.34 32.47 10.53
C MET A 664 -15.93 33.03 10.28
N PRO A 665 -15.51 33.17 9.01
CA PRO A 665 -14.20 33.72 8.69
C PRO A 665 -14.11 35.20 9.04
N THR A 666 -12.91 35.66 9.40
CA THR A 666 -12.60 37.09 9.56
C THR A 666 -12.69 37.82 8.23
N PHE A 667 -12.20 37.18 7.16
CA PHE A 667 -12.20 37.71 5.81
C PHE A 667 -12.81 36.72 4.83
N GLN A 668 -13.61 37.23 3.90
CA GLN A 668 -14.18 36.44 2.83
C GLN A 668 -14.08 37.23 1.52
N TRP A 669 -13.40 36.66 0.54
CA TRP A 669 -13.20 37.25 -0.77
C TRP A 669 -13.75 36.33 -1.84
N THR A 670 -14.76 36.81 -2.57
CA THR A 670 -15.38 36.03 -3.63
C THR A 670 -15.99 36.93 -4.70
N PRO A 671 -15.72 36.66 -5.99
CA PRO A 671 -14.68 35.78 -6.51
C PRO A 671 -13.29 36.45 -6.47
N MET A 672 -12.22 35.65 -6.47
CA MET A 672 -10.84 36.12 -6.70
C MET A 672 -10.22 35.39 -7.89
N TYR A 673 -9.49 36.12 -8.75
CA TYR A 673 -8.87 35.60 -9.97
C TYR A 673 -7.38 35.98 -10.07
N GLY A 674 -6.56 35.10 -10.64
CA GLY A 674 -5.14 35.36 -10.91
C GLY A 674 -4.35 35.67 -9.64
N VAL A 675 -4.65 34.96 -8.56
CA VAL A 675 -4.04 35.21 -7.24
C VAL A 675 -2.58 34.79 -7.29
N THR A 676 -1.69 35.73 -6.95
CA THR A 676 -0.26 35.47 -6.77
C THR A 676 0.18 36.08 -5.45
N ILE A 677 0.84 35.28 -4.62
CA ILE A 677 1.36 35.71 -3.32
C ILE A 677 2.86 35.36 -3.27
N GLN A 678 3.67 36.33 -2.88
CA GLN A 678 5.10 36.16 -2.71
C GLN A 678 5.48 36.21 -1.23
N TYR A 679 6.41 35.33 -0.86
CA TYR A 679 6.90 35.18 0.50
C TYR A 679 8.39 35.42 0.60
N ASN A 680 8.81 36.01 1.72
CA ASN A 680 10.19 36.00 2.18
C ASN A 680 10.23 35.54 3.65
N GLY A 681 10.53 34.27 3.85
CA GLY A 681 10.31 33.59 5.13
C GLY A 681 8.81 33.37 5.35
N THR A 682 8.34 33.69 6.55
CA THR A 682 6.91 33.63 6.91
C THR A 682 6.13 34.87 6.47
N THR A 683 6.81 35.94 6.05
CA THR A 683 6.19 37.24 5.75
C THR A 683 5.68 37.27 4.32
N THR A 684 4.44 37.75 4.16
CA THR A 684 3.85 38.05 2.85
C THR A 684 4.40 39.37 2.32
N THR A 685 5.17 39.36 1.23
CA THR A 685 5.82 40.56 0.69
C THR A 685 5.08 41.22 -0.47
N ASN A 686 4.33 40.43 -1.23
CA ASN A 686 3.51 40.93 -2.34
C ASN A 686 2.25 40.07 -2.46
N VAL A 687 1.11 40.72 -2.70
CA VAL A 687 -0.18 40.07 -2.95
C VAL A 687 -0.79 40.74 -4.18
N SER A 688 -1.19 39.93 -5.15
CA SER A 688 -1.98 40.37 -6.30
C SER A 688 -3.12 39.40 -6.55
N GLY A 689 -4.18 39.91 -7.17
CA GLY A 689 -5.38 39.18 -7.57
C GLY A 689 -6.43 40.18 -8.02
N ASN A 690 -7.42 39.72 -8.76
CA ASN A 690 -8.50 40.55 -9.30
C ASN A 690 -9.84 40.12 -8.72
N SER A 691 -10.80 41.03 -8.65
CA SER A 691 -12.18 40.72 -8.28
C SER A 691 -13.18 41.46 -9.17
N ILE A 692 -14.48 41.22 -8.98
CA ILE A 692 -15.56 41.92 -9.71
C ILE A 692 -15.73 43.37 -9.20
N THR A 693 -15.32 43.64 -7.96
CA THR A 693 -15.42 44.97 -7.35
C THR A 693 -14.06 45.44 -6.84
N ASN A 694 -13.78 46.73 -7.00
CA ASN A 694 -12.54 47.36 -6.53
C ASN A 694 -12.40 47.27 -5.01
N ILE A 695 -13.53 47.33 -4.29
CA ILE A 695 -13.55 47.21 -2.81
C ILE A 695 -13.05 45.84 -2.38
N MET A 696 -13.52 44.77 -3.04
CA MET A 696 -13.11 43.40 -2.72
C MET A 696 -11.64 43.16 -3.05
N GLU A 697 -11.21 43.57 -4.24
CA GLU A 697 -9.81 43.46 -4.68
C GLU A 697 -8.86 44.18 -3.72
N LYS A 698 -9.16 45.45 -3.42
CA LYS A 698 -8.35 46.25 -2.49
C LYS A 698 -8.31 45.61 -1.11
N ASN A 699 -9.45 45.14 -0.60
CA ASN A 699 -9.51 44.49 0.70
C ASN A 699 -8.64 43.22 0.72
N PHE A 700 -8.64 42.41 -0.33
CA PHE A 700 -7.79 41.23 -0.46
C PHE A 700 -6.30 41.61 -0.43
N ILE A 701 -5.87 42.54 -1.29
CA ILE A 701 -4.46 42.98 -1.38
C ILE A 701 -3.96 43.54 -0.04
N ASP A 702 -4.78 44.35 0.63
CA ASP A 702 -4.41 45.01 1.87
C ASP A 702 -4.35 44.04 3.06
N ASN A 703 -5.19 42.99 3.09
CA ASN A 703 -5.39 42.16 4.30
C ASN A 703 -4.92 40.70 4.20
N TYR A 704 -4.70 40.16 3.00
CA TYR A 704 -4.26 38.76 2.86
C TYR A 704 -2.82 38.57 3.37
N ARG A 705 -2.64 38.07 4.60
CA ARG A 705 -1.34 37.89 5.26
C ARG A 705 -1.33 36.57 6.05
N THR A 706 -0.75 35.51 5.50
CA THR A 706 -0.81 34.17 6.12
C THR A 706 -0.05 34.06 7.44
N GLU A 707 0.91 34.96 7.69
CA GLU A 707 1.56 35.13 9.00
C GLU A 707 0.59 35.49 10.14
N ASN A 708 -0.55 36.11 9.81
CA ASN A 708 -1.57 36.56 10.75
C ASN A 708 -2.78 35.61 10.82
N PHE A 709 -2.83 34.60 9.96
CA PHE A 709 -3.97 33.69 9.85
C PHE A 709 -3.72 32.39 10.62
N SER A 710 -4.78 31.84 11.20
CA SER A 710 -4.81 30.48 11.73
C SER A 710 -5.43 29.48 10.76
N ARG A 711 -6.22 29.97 9.78
CA ARG A 711 -6.78 29.12 8.71
C ARG A 711 -6.99 29.90 7.43
N VAL A 712 -6.73 29.25 6.29
CA VAL A 712 -7.15 29.73 4.97
C VAL A 712 -7.82 28.59 4.21
N VAL A 713 -8.95 28.91 3.57
CA VAL A 713 -9.70 27.99 2.71
C VAL A 713 -9.85 28.62 1.33
N TYR A 714 -9.55 27.84 0.30
CA TYR A 714 -9.90 28.10 -1.09
C TYR A 714 -10.96 27.09 -1.51
N ASP A 715 -12.13 27.58 -1.89
CA ASP A 715 -13.24 26.76 -2.37
C ASP A 715 -13.50 27.05 -3.86
N TYR A 716 -13.76 25.98 -4.59
CA TYR A 716 -14.11 26.02 -6.00
C TYR A 716 -15.31 26.91 -6.29
N ILE A 717 -15.18 27.72 -7.34
CA ILE A 717 -16.29 28.46 -7.94
C ILE A 717 -16.81 27.61 -9.12
N PRO A 718 -18.11 27.26 -9.16
CA PRO A 718 -18.69 26.47 -10.24
C PRO A 718 -18.32 27.00 -11.63
N ASP A 719 -17.99 26.08 -12.55
CA ASP A 719 -17.71 26.39 -13.95
C ASP A 719 -18.88 27.16 -14.58
N VAL A 720 -18.58 27.98 -15.58
CA VAL A 720 -19.60 28.69 -16.34
C VAL A 720 -20.34 27.68 -17.23
N ILE A 721 -21.61 27.42 -16.93
CA ILE A 721 -22.57 26.71 -17.78
C ILE A 721 -23.17 27.73 -18.74
N VAL A 722 -23.22 27.42 -20.03
CA VAL A 722 -24.03 28.09 -21.05
C VAL A 722 -24.56 27.01 -22.00
N GLU A 723 -25.87 26.81 -22.03
CA GLU A 723 -26.57 25.88 -22.92
C GLU A 723 -27.67 26.63 -23.66
N LEU A 724 -27.78 26.44 -24.97
CA LEU A 724 -28.84 26.99 -25.79
C LEU A 724 -29.92 25.93 -26.00
N ASP A 725 -31.19 26.24 -25.70
CA ASP A 725 -32.30 25.35 -26.05
C ASP A 725 -32.43 25.31 -27.60
N ALA A 726 -32.91 24.20 -28.15
CA ALA A 726 -32.97 24.02 -29.60
C ALA A 726 -33.77 25.16 -30.28
N PRO A 727 -33.15 25.94 -31.17
CA PRO A 727 -33.85 27.04 -31.84
C PRO A 727 -34.69 26.53 -33.01
N SER A 728 -35.68 27.31 -33.45
CA SER A 728 -36.55 27.00 -34.59
C SER A 728 -36.32 27.97 -35.75
N ASP A 729 -36.37 27.47 -36.99
CA ASP A 729 -36.44 28.29 -38.21
C ASP A 729 -37.83 28.90 -38.45
N ASN A 730 -38.84 28.46 -37.69
CA ASN A 730 -40.20 28.97 -37.78
C ASN A 730 -40.39 30.23 -36.91
N LYS A 731 -40.31 31.42 -37.52
CA LYS A 731 -40.56 32.72 -36.86
C LYS A 731 -41.94 32.87 -36.21
N ALA A 732 -42.89 31.95 -36.42
CA ALA A 732 -44.17 31.97 -35.70
C ALA A 732 -44.08 31.37 -34.29
N LEU A 733 -43.00 30.65 -33.96
CA LEU A 733 -42.76 30.05 -32.66
C LEU A 733 -41.81 30.90 -31.80
N VAL A 734 -41.86 30.74 -30.48
CA VAL A 734 -41.05 31.54 -29.53
C VAL A 734 -39.56 31.29 -29.72
N ASP A 735 -39.17 30.04 -29.92
CA ASP A 735 -37.81 29.57 -30.22
C ASP A 735 -37.33 29.92 -31.64
N GLY A 736 -38.21 30.45 -32.51
CA GLY A 736 -37.85 31.10 -33.78
C GLY A 736 -37.84 32.63 -33.75
N GLN A 737 -38.27 33.23 -32.63
CA GLN A 737 -38.19 34.68 -32.37
C GLN A 737 -37.10 35.03 -31.37
N LYS A 738 -36.65 34.06 -30.56
CA LYS A 738 -35.73 34.26 -29.43
C LYS A 738 -34.74 33.12 -29.32
N LEU A 739 -33.52 33.46 -28.93
CA LEU A 739 -32.57 32.50 -28.39
C LEU A 739 -32.80 32.38 -26.88
N ILE A 740 -33.17 31.19 -26.42
CA ILE A 740 -33.41 30.90 -25.02
C ILE A 740 -32.51 29.76 -24.58
N GLY A 741 -32.16 29.73 -23.30
CA GLY A 741 -31.25 28.71 -22.80
C GLY A 741 -30.99 28.83 -21.31
N THR A 742 -30.00 28.09 -20.83
CA THR A 742 -29.51 28.18 -19.46
C THR A 742 -28.09 28.71 -19.39
N ALA A 743 -27.80 29.48 -18.35
CA ALA A 743 -26.45 29.85 -17.97
C ALA A 743 -26.35 29.92 -16.43
N ASN A 744 -25.17 30.19 -15.86
CA ASN A 744 -25.10 30.47 -14.42
C ASN A 744 -25.99 31.66 -14.09
N LYS A 745 -26.59 31.61 -12.91
CA LYS A 745 -27.47 32.66 -12.38
C LYS A 745 -26.75 34.00 -12.45
N ASN A 746 -27.45 35.02 -12.95
CA ASN A 746 -26.95 36.39 -13.07
C ASN A 746 -25.73 36.58 -14.01
N SER A 747 -25.38 35.58 -14.83
CA SER A 747 -24.36 35.75 -15.88
C SER A 747 -24.84 36.71 -16.96
N SER A 748 -23.95 37.60 -17.39
CA SER A 748 -24.17 38.50 -18.52
C SER A 748 -23.70 37.87 -19.83
N LEU A 749 -24.53 37.91 -20.88
CA LEU A 749 -24.30 37.23 -22.15
C LEU A 749 -24.25 38.21 -23.32
N ASN A 750 -23.37 37.94 -24.29
CA ASN A 750 -23.37 38.58 -25.61
C ASN A 750 -23.63 37.53 -26.69
N PHE A 751 -24.37 37.92 -27.74
CA PHE A 751 -24.69 37.05 -28.86
C PHE A 751 -24.09 37.60 -30.14
N TYR A 752 -23.25 36.80 -30.77
CA TYR A 752 -22.53 37.16 -31.98
C TYR A 752 -22.99 36.29 -33.15
N LEU A 753 -23.06 36.89 -34.33
CA LEU A 753 -23.05 36.17 -35.60
C LEU A 753 -21.61 35.77 -35.90
N VAL A 754 -21.35 34.47 -35.84
CA VAL A 754 -20.06 33.89 -36.23
C VAL A 754 -20.05 33.73 -37.75
N THR A 755 -19.13 34.40 -38.42
CA THR A 755 -19.01 34.37 -39.88
C THR A 755 -17.87 33.47 -40.36
N ASP A 756 -16.90 33.19 -39.50
CA ASP A 756 -15.81 32.23 -39.68
C ASP A 756 -15.45 31.65 -38.31
N GLU A 757 -15.78 30.36 -38.10
CA GLU A 757 -15.54 29.67 -36.82
C GLU A 757 -14.05 29.61 -36.42
N SER A 758 -13.13 29.79 -37.38
CA SER A 758 -11.69 29.79 -37.13
C SER A 758 -11.13 31.18 -36.80
N ASN A 759 -11.94 32.25 -36.88
CA ASN A 759 -11.51 33.62 -36.67
C ASN A 759 -12.56 34.47 -35.92
N SER A 760 -12.45 34.49 -34.59
CA SER A 760 -13.34 35.29 -33.73
C SER A 760 -13.22 36.81 -33.90
N SER A 761 -12.23 37.31 -34.64
CA SER A 761 -12.12 38.75 -34.94
C SER A 761 -13.12 39.24 -36.00
N SER A 762 -13.77 38.33 -36.73
CA SER A 762 -14.84 38.64 -37.69
C SER A 762 -16.26 38.52 -37.12
N ASP A 763 -16.39 38.20 -35.83
CA ASP A 763 -17.69 38.04 -35.18
C ASP A 763 -18.37 39.40 -35.00
N VAL A 764 -19.66 39.47 -35.35
CA VAL A 764 -20.46 40.70 -35.27
C VAL A 764 -21.58 40.51 -34.26
N LEU A 765 -21.74 41.45 -33.32
CA LEU A 765 -22.86 41.42 -32.37
C LEU A 765 -24.21 41.41 -33.12
N LEU A 766 -25.11 40.49 -32.75
CA LEU A 766 -26.44 40.41 -33.35
C LEU A 766 -27.28 41.66 -33.06
N THR A 767 -27.12 42.24 -31.88
CA THR A 767 -27.67 43.56 -31.52
C THR A 767 -26.67 44.36 -30.71
N PRO A 768 -26.72 45.71 -30.74
CA PRO A 768 -25.95 46.53 -29.83
C PRO A 768 -26.25 46.16 -28.37
N SER A 769 -25.20 45.82 -27.63
CA SER A 769 -25.30 45.47 -26.22
C SER A 769 -25.60 46.73 -25.38
N THR A 770 -26.56 46.64 -24.47
CA THR A 770 -27.06 47.79 -23.68
C THR A 770 -26.99 47.60 -22.17
N ILE A 771 -26.78 46.36 -21.72
CA ILE A 771 -26.70 46.05 -20.29
C ILE A 771 -25.29 46.30 -19.80
N ASP A 772 -25.13 47.03 -18.70
CA ASP A 772 -23.82 47.34 -18.13
C ASP A 772 -23.11 46.08 -17.63
N SER A 773 -21.77 46.06 -17.71
CA SER A 773 -20.98 44.99 -17.12
C SER A 773 -21.24 44.88 -15.61
N PRO A 774 -21.36 43.67 -15.06
CA PRO A 774 -21.42 43.48 -13.61
C PRO A 774 -20.06 43.74 -12.94
N VAL A 775 -18.97 43.84 -13.72
CA VAL A 775 -17.64 44.21 -13.23
C VAL A 775 -17.54 45.73 -13.14
N GLU A 776 -17.12 46.22 -11.98
CA GLU A 776 -16.92 47.65 -11.74
C GLU A 776 -15.86 48.22 -12.70
N ASP A 777 -16.09 49.43 -13.22
CA ASP A 777 -15.24 50.11 -14.20
C ASP A 777 -15.02 49.40 -15.55
N ASP A 778 -15.75 48.31 -15.81
CA ASP A 778 -15.74 47.64 -17.11
C ASP A 778 -16.73 48.30 -18.08
N ALA A 779 -16.18 48.90 -19.14
CA ALA A 779 -16.96 49.59 -20.16
C ALA A 779 -17.73 48.64 -21.09
N ARG A 780 -17.50 47.32 -21.03
CA ARG A 780 -18.22 46.33 -21.83
C ARG A 780 -19.71 46.38 -21.53
N LYS A 781 -20.51 46.13 -22.56
CA LYS A 781 -21.96 45.98 -22.48
C LYS A 781 -22.36 44.57 -22.87
N PHE A 782 -23.52 44.13 -22.39
CA PHE A 782 -24.09 42.81 -22.61
C PHE A 782 -25.49 42.88 -23.24
N ASN A 783 -25.91 41.80 -23.90
CA ASN A 783 -27.22 41.69 -24.54
C ASN A 783 -28.30 41.16 -23.59
N ALA A 784 -27.94 40.20 -22.73
CA ALA A 784 -28.88 39.56 -21.80
C ALA A 784 -28.21 39.25 -20.46
N VAL A 785 -29.03 39.01 -19.43
CA VAL A 785 -28.60 38.48 -18.13
C VAL A 785 -29.47 37.28 -17.80
N ALA A 786 -28.85 36.17 -17.39
CA ALA A 786 -29.58 35.00 -16.92
C ALA A 786 -30.25 35.30 -15.57
N ASN A 787 -31.50 34.87 -15.41
CA ASN A 787 -32.28 35.12 -14.20
C ASN A 787 -31.82 34.22 -13.01
N ASP A 788 -32.54 34.27 -11.89
CA ASP A 788 -32.25 33.49 -10.67
C ASP A 788 -32.44 31.98 -10.82
N GLU A 789 -33.12 31.52 -11.87
CA GLU A 789 -33.19 30.10 -12.27
C GLU A 789 -32.07 29.71 -13.25
N GLY A 790 -31.23 30.67 -13.65
CA GLY A 790 -30.21 30.50 -14.68
C GLY A 790 -30.78 30.51 -16.09
N LYS A 791 -32.02 30.95 -16.32
CA LYS A 791 -32.61 31.02 -17.65
C LYS A 791 -32.32 32.39 -18.28
N PHE A 792 -31.90 32.39 -19.54
CA PHE A 792 -31.76 33.62 -20.33
C PHE A 792 -32.70 33.61 -21.54
N SER A 793 -33.00 34.80 -22.04
CA SER A 793 -33.71 35.00 -23.29
C SER A 793 -33.12 36.20 -24.02
N PHE A 794 -32.89 36.04 -25.32
CA PHE A 794 -32.40 37.06 -26.21
C PHE A 794 -33.31 37.15 -27.43
N ASP A 795 -33.89 38.32 -27.68
CA ASP A 795 -34.74 38.55 -28.85
C ASP A 795 -33.88 38.62 -30.12
N LEU A 796 -34.22 37.81 -31.12
CA LEU A 796 -33.54 37.87 -32.41
C LEU A 796 -33.90 39.17 -33.15
N PRO A 797 -32.94 39.81 -33.83
CA PRO A 797 -33.24 40.92 -34.73
C PRO A 797 -34.27 40.54 -35.79
N ASN A 798 -35.15 41.47 -36.17
CA ASN A 798 -36.21 41.19 -37.16
C ASN A 798 -35.64 40.76 -38.53
N ASP A 799 -34.45 41.24 -38.87
CA ASP A 799 -33.70 40.96 -40.10
C ASP A 799 -32.84 39.69 -40.03
N VAL A 800 -32.68 39.08 -38.84
CA VAL A 800 -32.03 37.77 -38.68
C VAL A 800 -33.08 36.68 -38.81
N THR A 801 -32.82 35.70 -39.68
CA THR A 801 -33.67 34.50 -39.83
C THR A 801 -32.80 33.28 -39.61
N LEU A 802 -33.29 32.36 -38.78
CA LEU A 802 -32.65 31.07 -38.57
C LEU A 802 -33.10 30.13 -39.70
N GLU A 803 -32.17 29.37 -40.25
CA GLU A 803 -32.44 28.36 -41.27
C GLU A 803 -32.14 26.98 -40.66
N ALA A 804 -32.97 25.98 -40.96
CA ALA A 804 -32.68 24.61 -40.57
C ALA A 804 -31.41 24.13 -41.28
N GLY A 805 -30.46 23.61 -40.50
CA GLY A 805 -29.20 23.02 -40.97
C GLY A 805 -29.31 21.58 -41.42
#